data_AF-A0A8C9WLN3-F1
#
_entry.id   AF-A0A8C9WLN3-F1
#
_cell.length_a   1.000
_cell.length_b   1.000
_cell.length_c   1.000
_cell.angle_alpha   90.00
_cell.angle_beta   90.00
_cell.angle_gamma   90.00
#
_symmetry.space_group_name_H-M   'P 1'
#
loop_
_entity.id
_entity.type
_entity.pdbx_description
1 polymer ?
#
loop_
_entity_poly.entity_id
_entity_poly.type
_entity_poly.pdbx_seq_one_letter_code
_entity_poly.pdbx_strand_id
1 'polypeptide(L)'
;LYLKQHGSNYKLAASSENAPKEKKKPKKRDMEELKKEVDIVRIIIPGYVEKSYFFGLSSERAKEIFARDGPNALTPPITTPEWVKFCKQMFGGFCMLLWIGAMLCFLAYGIQTAYEEDPVNDNLYLGIALAFVVFVTGCFSYYQEAKSSKIMDSFKNMVPQQAVVIRDGDKKSINAEEVVLGDLVEIAGGDRIPADLRVISSHRCKVDNSSLTGESEPQTRSPELTNENPLETRNIAFFSTNCVEGTARGIVINTGDNTVMGRIATLASSLEVGQTPIAIEIEHFIHIITAVAVFLGVTFFILSLILGYGWLEAVIFLIGIIVANVPEGLLATVTVCLTLTAKRMAKKNCLVKNLEAVETLGSTSTICSDKTGTLTQNRMTVAHMWFDNQIHEADTTENQSGTSFDKSSATWAALAHIAGLCNRAFFNDDQNNVPVLKRDVAGDASESALLKCIELCCGSVKEMRDKYPKIAEIPFNSTNKYQLSIHKNPNSSEPKHILVMKGAPERILDRCSTILIQGKEQPLDDEMKDAFQNAYLELGGLGERVLGFCHYFLPDDQFPEGFRFDLDDVNFPTENLCFVGLMSMIDPPRAAVPDAVAKCRSAGIKVIMVTGDHPITAKAIAKGVGIISEGNETVEDIAARLNIPVSEVNPRDAKACVVHGGELKIMTSEMLDDILKYHTEIVFARTSPQQKLIIVEGCQRQGAIVAVTGDGVNDSPALKKADIGVAMGIAGSDVSKQAADMILMDDNFASIVTGVEEGRLIFDNLKKSIAYTLTSNIPEITPFLMYVAANVPLALGTVTILCIDLGTDMIPAISLAYENAETDIMKRKPRDAKTDKLVNERLISMAYGQIGMVQAVAGFFTYCVILAENGFMPSILLGLRVNWEDKFLNDLEDSYGQQWTYEKRKIIEYTCHTAFFTCIVQAQWAVLIICKTRKNSIIKQGMKNRILNFGIFEETSLAAFLSYCPGMDVALRMYPLKLWWWFCALPYALIIFVYDEIRRYLLRRSPGGWVEEETYY
;
A
#
# COMPACT_ATOMS: atom_id res chain seq x y z
N LEU A 1 8.56 55.66 16.84
CA LEU A 1 7.93 56.19 18.08
C LEU A 1 6.84 55.26 18.67
N TYR A 2 6.90 53.95 18.41
CA TYR A 2 5.97 52.93 18.93
C TYR A 2 6.74 51.77 19.61
N LEU A 3 7.83 52.10 20.32
CA LEU A 3 8.79 51.13 20.85
C LEU A 3 9.17 51.38 22.33
N LYS A 4 8.27 51.99 23.11
CA LYS A 4 8.61 52.38 24.49
C LYS A 4 7.55 52.15 25.58
N GLN A 5 6.57 51.26 25.38
CA GLN A 5 5.47 51.15 26.36
C GLN A 5 5.03 49.76 26.86
N HIS A 6 5.67 48.65 26.51
CA HIS A 6 5.36 47.35 27.14
C HIS A 6 6.62 46.59 27.57
N GLY A 7 7.38 47.21 28.48
CA GLY A 7 8.26 46.50 29.40
C GLY A 7 7.49 46.04 30.63
N SER A 8 7.86 44.87 31.17
CA SER A 8 7.39 44.23 32.41
C SER A 8 6.05 43.48 32.34
N ASN A 9 6.14 42.18 32.00
CA ASN A 9 5.67 41.08 32.84
C ASN A 9 5.90 39.75 32.11
N TYR A 10 7.05 39.11 32.37
CA TYR A 10 7.26 37.71 32.05
C TYR A 10 7.61 36.98 33.35
N LYS A 11 6.67 36.18 33.87
CA LYS A 11 6.98 35.12 34.83
C LYS A 11 7.58 33.96 34.02
N LEU A 12 8.77 33.52 34.41
CA LEU A 12 9.30 32.22 34.01
C LEU A 12 8.24 31.15 34.32
N ALA A 13 7.86 30.36 33.30
CA ALA A 13 7.22 29.08 33.59
C ALA A 13 8.24 28.26 34.37
N ALA A 14 7.89 27.90 35.60
CA ALA A 14 8.76 27.12 36.48
C ALA A 14 9.13 25.80 35.77
N SER A 15 10.41 25.62 35.48
CA SER A 15 10.98 24.33 35.15
C SER A 15 10.91 23.47 36.41
N SER A 16 10.20 22.34 36.34
CA SER A 16 10.26 21.30 37.35
C SER A 16 11.69 20.74 37.38
N GLU A 17 12.49 21.21 38.32
CA GLU A 17 13.75 20.56 38.70
C GLU A 17 13.45 19.22 39.37
N ASN A 18 14.25 18.20 39.00
CA ASN A 18 14.35 16.87 39.63
C ASN A 18 13.14 15.93 39.47
N ALA A 19 12.95 15.41 38.26
CA ALA A 19 12.38 14.08 38.07
C ALA A 19 13.30 13.23 37.18
N PRO A 20 13.64 11.98 37.56
CA PRO A 20 14.40 11.09 36.69
C PRO A 20 13.63 10.87 35.38
N LYS A 21 14.34 10.91 34.24
CA LYS A 21 13.79 10.67 32.89
C LYS A 21 13.21 9.24 32.79
N GLU A 22 11.97 9.05 33.24
CA GLU A 22 11.17 7.91 32.82
C GLU A 22 10.70 8.15 31.39
N LYS A 23 11.16 7.30 30.46
CA LYS A 23 10.68 7.22 29.08
C LYS A 23 9.20 6.80 29.07
N LYS A 24 8.29 7.77 29.13
CA LYS A 24 6.84 7.53 28.99
C LYS A 24 6.43 7.65 27.53
N LYS A 25 5.61 6.69 27.06
CA LYS A 25 4.86 6.78 25.80
C LYS A 25 4.12 8.13 25.74
N PRO A 26 4.04 8.80 24.58
CA PRO A 26 3.25 10.02 24.46
C PRO A 26 1.80 9.72 24.86
N LYS A 27 1.24 10.56 25.75
CA LYS A 27 -0.17 10.44 26.16
C LYS A 27 -1.05 10.84 24.96
N LYS A 28 -2.30 10.36 24.91
CA LYS A 28 -3.31 10.70 23.87
C LYS A 28 -3.44 12.22 23.57
N ARG A 29 -3.11 13.06 24.56
CA ARG A 29 -3.08 14.54 24.47
C ARG A 29 -1.92 15.10 23.62
N ASP A 30 -0.75 14.46 23.59
CA ASP A 30 0.39 14.84 22.72
C ASP A 30 0.09 14.58 21.25
N MET A 31 -0.64 13.51 20.94
CA MET A 31 -0.94 13.11 19.56
C MET A 31 -1.86 14.12 18.86
N GLU A 32 -2.85 14.67 19.56
CA GLU A 32 -3.69 15.73 18.98
C GLU A 32 -2.91 17.04 18.79
N GLU A 33 -1.90 17.29 19.61
CA GLU A 33 -1.01 18.46 19.45
C GLU A 33 -0.09 18.30 18.23
N LEU A 34 0.40 17.09 17.96
CA LEU A 34 1.15 16.75 16.74
C LEU A 34 0.29 16.79 15.47
N LYS A 35 -1.02 16.54 15.58
CA LYS A 35 -1.99 16.67 14.48
C LYS A 35 -2.32 18.12 14.13
N LYS A 36 -2.07 19.08 15.02
CA LYS A 36 -2.25 20.50 14.72
C LYS A 36 -1.13 21.00 13.81
N GLU A 37 -1.49 21.87 12.88
CA GLU A 37 -0.51 22.56 12.04
C GLU A 37 0.48 23.33 12.92
N VAL A 38 1.69 23.53 12.38
CA VAL A 38 2.77 24.21 13.08
C VAL A 38 2.46 25.71 13.18
N ASP A 39 1.81 26.12 14.26
CA ASP A 39 1.68 27.54 14.60
C ASP A 39 3.04 28.06 15.06
N ILE A 40 3.64 28.96 14.27
CA ILE A 40 4.78 29.75 14.76
C ILE A 40 4.50 31.23 14.52
N VAL A 41 3.69 31.78 15.42
CA VAL A 41 3.77 33.19 15.80
C VAL A 41 4.84 33.29 16.88
N ARG A 42 6.10 33.48 16.47
CA ARG A 42 7.22 34.14 17.20
C ARG A 42 8.56 33.72 16.60
N ILE A 43 8.90 34.29 15.45
CA ILE A 43 10.31 34.49 15.09
C ILE A 43 10.56 36.00 15.07
N ILE A 44 10.25 36.65 16.19
CA ILE A 44 10.96 37.87 16.57
C ILE A 44 12.29 37.35 17.08
N ILE A 45 13.36 37.63 16.36
CA ILE A 45 14.74 37.49 16.83
C ILE A 45 14.75 38.05 18.27
N PRO A 46 14.91 37.21 19.32
CA PRO A 46 15.23 37.74 20.63
C PRO A 46 16.47 38.59 20.44
N GLY A 47 16.54 39.77 21.03
CA GLY A 47 17.66 40.73 20.90
C GLY A 47 19.04 40.20 21.34
N TYR A 48 19.21 38.88 21.46
CA TYR A 48 20.48 38.21 21.57
C TYR A 48 21.12 38.04 20.18
N VAL A 49 22.17 38.84 20.01
CA VAL A 49 23.37 38.66 19.19
C VAL A 49 23.36 39.22 17.75
N GLU A 50 23.30 40.55 17.64
CA GLU A 50 23.76 41.28 16.43
C GLU A 50 25.19 40.90 15.99
N LYS A 51 26.04 40.35 16.88
CA LYS A 51 27.39 39.86 16.56
C LYS A 51 27.45 38.44 15.95
N SER A 52 26.40 37.61 16.09
CA SER A 52 26.39 36.21 15.63
C SER A 52 26.09 36.08 14.13
N TYR A 53 25.44 37.10 13.53
CA TYR A 53 25.06 37.08 12.11
C TYR A 53 26.24 36.96 11.13
N PHE A 54 27.44 37.36 11.56
CA PHE A 54 28.64 37.32 10.72
C PHE A 54 29.65 36.26 11.14
N PHE A 55 29.82 36.00 12.45
CA PHE A 55 30.84 35.09 12.97
C PHE A 55 30.29 33.72 13.39
N GLY A 56 28.96 33.54 13.44
CA GLY A 56 28.33 32.31 13.94
C GLY A 56 28.54 32.08 15.44
N LEU A 57 28.23 30.86 15.91
CA LEU A 57 28.43 30.45 17.30
C LEU A 57 29.90 30.15 17.59
N SER A 58 30.30 30.21 18.87
CA SER A 58 31.60 29.70 19.28
C SER A 58 31.61 28.18 19.36
N SER A 59 32.75 27.54 19.09
CA SER A 59 32.87 26.08 19.17
C SER A 59 32.52 25.51 20.56
N GLU A 60 32.79 26.24 21.64
CA GLU A 60 32.41 25.85 23.00
C GLU A 60 30.90 25.93 23.22
N ARG A 61 30.26 27.01 22.75
CA ARG A 61 28.81 27.17 22.89
C ARG A 61 28.05 26.12 22.08
N ALA A 62 28.54 25.78 20.90
CA ALA A 62 27.96 24.72 20.08
C ALA A 62 28.00 23.36 20.81
N LYS A 63 29.12 23.02 21.47
CA LYS A 63 29.23 21.80 22.29
C LYS A 63 28.29 21.80 23.49
N GLU A 64 28.10 22.94 24.15
CA GLU A 64 27.15 23.07 25.27
C GLU A 64 25.70 22.83 24.81
N ILE A 65 25.30 23.41 23.68
CA ILE A 65 23.96 23.22 23.11
C ILE A 65 23.78 21.78 22.64
N PHE A 66 24.80 21.18 22.02
CA PHE A 66 24.79 19.77 21.61
C PHE A 66 24.57 18.83 22.81
N ALA A 67 25.25 19.08 23.94
CA ALA A 67 25.06 18.29 25.16
C ALA A 67 23.69 18.50 25.81
N ARG A 68 23.08 19.68 25.64
CA ARG A 68 21.76 20.03 26.18
C ARG A 68 20.61 19.43 25.36
N ASP A 69 20.65 19.61 24.04
CA ASP A 69 19.53 19.32 23.13
C ASP A 69 19.68 17.95 22.44
N GLY A 70 20.90 17.43 22.36
CA GLY A 70 21.21 16.19 21.64
C GLY A 70 21.60 16.44 20.18
N PRO A 71 21.84 15.35 19.42
CA PRO A 71 22.22 15.43 18.02
C PRO A 71 21.07 15.89 17.13
N ASN A 72 21.40 16.55 16.02
CA ASN A 72 20.48 16.87 14.93
C ASN A 72 20.23 15.63 14.07
N ALA A 73 19.54 14.66 14.65
CA ALA A 73 19.12 13.42 14.01
C ALA A 73 17.68 13.11 14.43
N LEU A 74 16.96 12.38 13.57
CA LEU A 74 15.64 11.87 13.92
C LEU A 74 15.79 10.72 14.91
N THR A 75 15.04 10.74 16.00
CA THR A 75 15.08 9.65 16.96
C THR A 75 14.47 8.41 16.31
N PRO A 76 15.19 7.28 16.23
CA PRO A 76 14.63 6.06 15.66
C PRO A 76 13.40 5.63 16.48
N PRO A 77 12.34 5.15 15.81
CA PRO A 77 11.13 4.72 16.50
C PRO A 77 11.43 3.57 17.46
N ILE A 78 10.68 3.50 18.56
CA ILE A 78 10.82 2.42 19.53
C ILE A 78 10.45 1.11 18.82
N THR A 79 11.45 0.27 18.55
CA THR A 79 11.23 -1.04 17.96
C THR A 79 10.66 -1.99 18.99
N THR A 80 9.66 -2.77 18.59
CA THR A 80 9.21 -3.90 19.40
C THR A 80 10.30 -4.96 19.38
N PRO A 81 10.79 -5.41 20.56
CA PRO A 81 11.80 -6.45 20.61
C PRO A 81 11.30 -7.73 19.91
N GLU A 82 12.19 -8.40 19.19
CA GLU A 82 11.85 -9.58 18.38
C GLU A 82 11.20 -10.70 19.21
N TRP A 83 11.60 -10.89 20.47
CA TRP A 83 10.98 -11.86 21.37
C TRP A 83 9.53 -11.52 21.72
N VAL A 84 9.15 -10.24 21.79
CA VAL A 84 7.77 -9.80 22.02
C VAL A 84 6.90 -10.14 20.81
N LYS A 85 7.42 -9.89 19.60
CA LYS A 85 6.72 -10.25 18.35
C LYS A 85 6.49 -11.76 18.30
N PHE A 86 7.52 -12.55 18.59
CA PHE A 86 7.43 -14.00 18.65
C PHE A 86 6.37 -14.49 19.64
N CYS A 87 6.38 -13.98 20.88
CA CYS A 87 5.36 -14.34 21.88
C CYS A 87 3.95 -13.94 21.44
N LYS A 88 3.77 -12.78 20.80
CA LYS A 88 2.46 -12.35 20.28
C LYS A 88 1.89 -13.35 19.28
N GLN A 89 2.72 -13.93 18.42
CA GLN A 89 2.30 -14.98 17.47
C GLN A 89 1.94 -16.30 18.17
N MET A 90 2.60 -16.64 19.28
CA MET A 90 2.34 -17.86 20.04
C MET A 90 1.05 -17.82 20.88
N PHE A 91 0.54 -16.65 21.22
CA PHE A 91 -0.64 -16.47 22.09
C PHE A 91 -1.80 -15.74 21.38
N GLY A 92 -1.77 -15.68 20.05
CA GLY A 92 -2.85 -15.10 19.25
C GLY A 92 -3.89 -16.14 18.81
N GLY A 93 -5.17 -15.79 18.86
CA GLY A 93 -6.25 -16.55 18.19
C GLY A 93 -6.31 -18.03 18.55
N PHE A 94 -6.26 -18.91 17.53
CA PHE A 94 -6.30 -20.38 17.69
C PHE A 94 -5.20 -20.94 18.59
N CYS A 95 -4.01 -20.33 18.62
CA CYS A 95 -2.93 -20.79 19.47
C CYS A 95 -3.33 -20.78 20.96
N MET A 96 -4.19 -19.85 21.39
CA MET A 96 -4.71 -19.84 22.76
C MET A 96 -5.63 -21.03 23.05
N LEU A 97 -6.50 -21.40 22.11
CA LEU A 97 -7.35 -22.58 22.25
C LEU A 97 -6.52 -23.86 22.34
N LEU A 98 -5.50 -23.98 21.49
CA LEU A 98 -4.59 -25.11 21.50
C LEU A 98 -3.75 -25.16 22.78
N TRP A 99 -3.32 -24.01 23.32
CA TRP A 99 -2.67 -23.96 24.64
C TRP A 99 -3.61 -24.43 25.75
N ILE A 100 -4.87 -24.00 25.73
CA ILE A 100 -5.87 -24.46 26.70
C ILE A 100 -6.07 -25.96 26.55
N GLY A 101 -6.22 -26.48 25.33
CA GLY A 101 -6.33 -27.92 25.05
C GLY A 101 -5.12 -28.71 25.55
N ALA A 102 -3.90 -28.23 25.27
CA ALA A 102 -2.66 -28.86 25.72
C ALA A 102 -2.55 -28.88 27.26
N MET A 103 -2.85 -27.76 27.92
CA MET A 103 -2.84 -27.68 29.39
C MET A 103 -3.89 -28.59 30.02
N LEU A 104 -5.08 -28.69 29.41
CA LEU A 104 -6.12 -29.62 29.86
C LEU A 104 -5.71 -31.08 29.67
N CYS A 105 -4.99 -31.42 28.59
CA CYS A 105 -4.45 -32.77 28.37
C CYS A 105 -3.41 -33.12 29.46
N PHE A 106 -2.50 -32.19 29.80
CA PHE A 106 -1.55 -32.40 30.88
C PHE A 106 -2.24 -32.54 32.24
N LEU A 107 -3.30 -31.77 32.49
CA LEU A 107 -4.10 -31.89 33.70
C LEU A 107 -4.80 -33.26 33.77
N ALA A 108 -5.43 -33.69 32.69
CA ALA A 108 -6.11 -34.99 32.61
C ALA A 108 -5.13 -36.15 32.85
N TYR A 109 -3.94 -36.10 32.23
CA TYR A 109 -2.87 -37.07 32.48
C TYR A 109 -2.41 -37.03 33.94
N GLY A 110 -2.20 -35.85 34.51
CA GLY A 110 -1.84 -35.69 35.92
C GLY A 110 -2.85 -36.32 36.88
N ILE A 111 -4.15 -36.17 36.61
CA ILE A 111 -5.20 -36.81 37.41
C ILE A 111 -5.18 -38.33 37.21
N GLN A 112 -5.09 -38.82 35.98
CA GLN A 112 -5.04 -40.27 35.71
C GLN A 112 -3.85 -40.94 36.40
N THR A 113 -2.65 -40.34 36.33
CA THR A 113 -1.46 -40.88 37.01
C THR A 113 -1.57 -40.91 38.53
N ALA A 114 -2.44 -40.08 39.12
CA ALA A 114 -2.65 -40.04 40.56
C ALA A 114 -3.70 -41.07 41.05
N TYR A 115 -4.60 -41.52 40.17
CA TYR A 115 -5.74 -42.38 40.52
C TYR A 115 -5.67 -43.80 39.93
N GLU A 116 -4.95 -44.00 38.82
CA GLU A 116 -4.81 -45.29 38.14
C GLU A 116 -3.37 -45.82 38.26
N GLU A 117 -3.19 -47.13 38.50
CA GLU A 117 -1.85 -47.75 38.61
C GLU A 117 -1.09 -47.81 37.28
N ASP A 118 -1.80 -47.93 36.14
CA ASP A 118 -1.24 -47.96 34.77
C ASP A 118 -1.90 -46.90 33.86
N PRO A 119 -1.52 -45.62 33.99
CA PRO A 119 -2.09 -44.53 33.21
C PRO A 119 -1.69 -44.62 31.73
N VAL A 120 -2.66 -44.38 30.85
CA VAL A 120 -2.41 -44.38 29.40
C VAL A 120 -1.69 -43.08 29.00
N ASN A 121 -0.57 -43.20 28.29
CA ASN A 121 0.26 -42.06 27.87
C ASN A 121 -0.37 -41.18 26.77
N ASP A 122 -1.57 -41.51 26.29
CA ASP A 122 -2.23 -40.85 25.16
C ASP A 122 -2.44 -39.35 25.42
N ASN A 123 -2.92 -38.99 26.62
CA ASN A 123 -3.13 -37.60 27.01
C ASN A 123 -1.81 -36.81 27.12
N LEU A 124 -0.72 -37.46 27.55
CA LEU A 124 0.61 -36.86 27.58
C LEU A 124 1.13 -36.58 26.17
N TYR A 125 1.07 -37.57 25.29
CA TYR A 125 1.51 -37.42 23.89
C TYR A 125 0.68 -36.38 23.15
N LEU A 126 -0.63 -36.36 23.37
CA LEU A 126 -1.53 -35.36 22.77
C LEU A 126 -1.19 -33.95 23.26
N GLY A 127 -0.99 -33.75 24.56
CA GLY A 127 -0.59 -32.46 25.12
C GLY A 127 0.75 -31.95 24.54
N ILE A 128 1.74 -32.85 24.39
CA ILE A 128 3.03 -32.52 23.76
C ILE A 128 2.83 -32.18 22.28
N ALA A 129 2.04 -32.96 21.55
CA ALA A 129 1.76 -32.72 20.13
C ALA A 129 1.10 -31.36 19.92
N LEU A 130 0.05 -31.02 20.67
CA LEU A 130 -0.63 -29.73 20.58
C LEU A 130 0.32 -28.56 20.92
N ALA A 131 1.12 -28.68 21.98
CA ALA A 131 2.11 -27.66 22.32
C ALA A 131 3.18 -27.49 21.22
N PHE A 132 3.60 -28.60 20.60
CA PHE A 132 4.54 -28.59 19.47
C PHE A 132 3.93 -27.92 18.23
N VAL A 133 2.66 -28.18 17.92
CA VAL A 133 1.93 -27.53 16.83
C VAL A 133 1.87 -26.02 17.03
N VAL A 134 1.56 -25.56 18.23
CA VAL A 134 1.55 -24.12 18.54
C VAL A 134 2.95 -23.52 18.39
N PHE A 135 3.99 -24.23 18.84
CA PHE A 135 5.37 -23.78 18.69
C PHE A 135 5.78 -23.65 17.22
N VAL A 136 5.55 -24.68 16.41
CA VAL A 136 5.88 -24.68 14.96
C VAL A 136 5.11 -23.58 14.23
N THR A 137 3.81 -23.44 14.51
CA THR A 137 2.96 -22.41 13.92
C THR A 137 3.46 -21.01 14.29
N GLY A 138 3.79 -20.78 15.57
CA GLY A 138 4.37 -19.52 16.05
C GLY A 138 5.71 -19.20 15.39
N CYS A 139 6.61 -20.18 15.26
CA CYS A 139 7.88 -20.03 14.55
C CYS A 139 7.69 -19.66 13.07
N PHE A 140 6.76 -20.32 12.39
CA PHE A 140 6.48 -20.06 10.99
C PHE A 140 5.92 -18.66 10.76
N SER A 141 4.91 -18.27 11.54
CA SER A 141 4.31 -16.92 11.49
C SER A 141 5.35 -15.84 11.80
N TYR A 142 6.17 -16.03 12.83
CA TYR A 142 7.25 -15.10 13.17
C TYR A 142 8.31 -14.99 12.08
N TYR A 143 8.78 -16.11 11.53
CA TYR A 143 9.80 -16.11 10.48
C TYR A 143 9.35 -15.33 9.25
N GLN A 144 8.07 -15.42 8.90
CA GLN A 144 7.50 -14.67 7.78
C GLN A 144 7.47 -13.17 8.04
N GLU A 145 7.00 -12.75 9.22
CA GLU A 145 6.97 -11.33 9.61
C GLU A 145 8.40 -10.74 9.65
N ALA A 146 9.36 -11.50 10.20
CA ALA A 146 10.75 -11.09 10.31
C ALA A 146 11.44 -10.93 8.95
N LYS A 147 11.13 -11.79 7.97
CA LYS A 147 11.75 -11.73 6.63
C LYS A 147 11.37 -10.45 5.89
N SER A 148 10.10 -10.04 5.95
CA SER A 148 9.65 -8.79 5.34
C SER A 148 10.28 -7.57 5.99
N SER A 149 10.47 -7.59 7.31
CA SER A 149 11.14 -6.49 8.04
C SER A 149 12.62 -6.33 7.66
N LYS A 150 13.36 -7.43 7.44
CA LYS A 150 14.80 -7.38 7.12
C LYS A 150 15.13 -6.78 5.74
N ILE A 151 14.25 -6.94 4.75
CA ILE A 151 14.44 -6.33 3.42
C ILE A 151 14.41 -4.80 3.50
N MET A 152 13.71 -4.23 4.48
CA MET A 152 13.67 -2.78 4.71
C MET A 152 14.94 -2.25 5.39
N ASP A 153 15.55 -3.01 6.30
CA ASP A 153 16.76 -2.55 6.99
C ASP A 153 17.97 -2.42 6.05
N SER A 154 18.00 -3.13 4.91
CA SER A 154 19.03 -2.93 3.89
C SER A 154 18.94 -1.57 3.17
N PHE A 155 17.83 -0.83 3.30
CA PHE A 155 17.69 0.52 2.73
C PHE A 155 18.09 1.64 3.71
N LYS A 156 18.25 1.36 5.01
CA LYS A 156 18.55 2.39 6.03
C LYS A 156 19.97 2.96 5.98
N ASN A 157 20.87 2.32 5.23
CA ASN A 157 22.29 2.68 5.21
C ASN A 157 22.67 3.35 3.88
N MET A 158 22.27 4.60 3.67
CA MET A 158 22.85 5.42 2.59
C MET A 158 23.23 6.82 3.05
N VAL A 159 24.54 7.07 2.89
CA VAL A 159 25.34 8.30 2.92
C VAL A 159 25.17 9.22 4.16
N PRO A 160 26.16 9.22 5.09
CA PRO A 160 26.24 10.26 6.11
C PRO A 160 26.43 11.63 5.44
N GLN A 161 25.58 12.58 5.79
CA GLN A 161 25.58 13.92 5.19
C GLN A 161 26.46 14.87 6.00
N GLN A 162 27.28 15.66 5.31
CA GLN A 162 28.03 16.76 5.91
C GLN A 162 27.27 18.09 5.76
N ALA A 163 27.48 19.01 6.68
CA ALA A 163 26.93 20.35 6.68
C ALA A 163 28.04 21.40 6.79
N VAL A 164 27.96 22.48 6.03
CA VAL A 164 28.90 23.60 6.12
C VAL A 164 28.37 24.62 7.12
N VAL A 165 29.04 24.73 8.28
CA VAL A 165 28.70 25.68 9.33
C VAL A 165 29.77 26.76 9.46
N ILE A 166 29.38 27.94 9.91
CA ILE A 166 30.28 29.03 10.29
C ILE A 166 30.30 29.07 11.82
N ARG A 167 31.46 28.75 12.41
CA ARG A 167 31.70 28.80 13.85
C ARG A 167 33.04 29.50 14.12
N ASP A 168 33.07 30.39 15.09
CA ASP A 168 34.24 31.26 15.39
C ASP A 168 34.71 32.11 14.19
N GLY A 169 33.82 32.38 13.23
CA GLY A 169 34.12 33.11 11.99
C GLY A 169 34.64 32.25 10.82
N ASP A 170 34.96 30.98 11.06
CA ASP A 170 35.51 30.07 10.05
C ASP A 170 34.45 29.12 9.51
N LYS A 171 34.51 28.84 8.19
CA LYS A 171 33.71 27.79 7.55
C LYS A 171 34.29 26.41 7.87
N LYS A 172 33.48 25.53 8.43
CA LYS A 172 33.84 24.15 8.78
C LYS A 172 32.81 23.19 8.21
N SER A 173 33.27 22.13 7.56
CA SER A 173 32.42 21.00 7.19
C SER A 173 32.35 20.03 8.37
N ILE A 174 31.16 19.85 8.94
CA ILE A 174 30.91 18.96 10.08
C ILE A 174 29.87 17.91 9.72
N ASN A 175 29.73 16.88 10.54
CA ASN A 175 28.61 15.94 10.39
C ASN A 175 27.28 16.69 10.64
N ALA A 176 26.26 16.43 9.82
CA ALA A 176 24.94 17.06 9.99
C ALA A 176 24.33 16.80 11.38
N GLU A 177 24.66 15.68 12.02
CA GLU A 177 24.24 15.35 13.39
C GLU A 177 24.80 16.32 14.46
N GLU A 178 25.93 16.99 14.18
CA GLU A 178 26.59 17.92 15.11
C GLU A 178 26.09 19.37 14.97
N VAL A 179 25.16 19.63 14.06
CA VAL A 179 24.52 20.94 13.88
C VAL A 179 23.60 21.22 15.07
N VAL A 180 23.62 22.44 15.61
CA VAL A 180 22.82 22.81 16.79
C VAL A 180 22.00 24.08 16.58
N LEU A 181 21.02 24.30 17.46
CA LEU A 181 20.20 25.52 17.45
C LEU A 181 21.06 26.79 17.52
N GLY A 182 20.80 27.74 16.62
CA GLY A 182 21.53 29.01 16.54
C GLY A 182 22.81 28.97 15.71
N ASP A 183 23.26 27.82 15.20
CA ASP A 183 24.38 27.76 14.26
C ASP A 183 24.08 28.58 13.00
N LEU A 184 25.13 29.18 12.43
CA LEU A 184 25.07 29.81 11.12
C LEU A 184 25.49 28.78 10.06
N VAL A 185 24.57 28.42 9.18
CA VAL A 185 24.77 27.41 8.12
C VAL A 185 24.85 28.12 6.77
N GLU A 186 25.80 27.70 5.94
CA GLU A 186 25.88 28.09 4.53
C GLU A 186 25.43 26.92 3.65
N ILE A 187 24.57 27.20 2.67
CA ILE A 187 24.04 26.24 1.72
C ILE A 187 24.34 26.70 0.30
N ALA A 188 24.77 25.78 -0.56
CA ALA A 188 25.00 26.00 -1.98
C ALA A 188 24.15 25.06 -2.85
N GLY A 189 23.97 25.39 -4.13
CA GLY A 189 23.27 24.53 -5.08
C GLY A 189 23.88 23.13 -5.14
N GLY A 190 23.04 22.11 -4.94
CA GLY A 190 23.43 20.71 -4.80
C GLY A 190 23.38 20.20 -3.34
N ASP A 191 23.48 21.10 -2.35
CA ASP A 191 23.47 20.70 -0.94
C ASP A 191 22.06 20.40 -0.43
N ARG A 192 21.95 19.43 0.48
CA ARG A 192 20.73 19.20 1.25
C ARG A 192 20.72 20.09 2.49
N ILE A 193 19.55 20.62 2.82
CA ILE A 193 19.38 21.50 3.98
C ILE A 193 19.48 20.66 5.27
N PRO A 194 20.45 20.94 6.17
CA PRO A 194 20.78 20.05 7.28
C PRO A 194 19.83 20.16 8.49
N ALA A 195 19.09 21.27 8.62
CA ALA A 195 18.16 21.55 9.72
C ALA A 195 17.15 22.61 9.26
N ASP A 196 16.12 22.96 10.03
CA ASP A 196 15.28 24.10 9.66
C ASP A 196 16.07 25.40 9.87
N LEU A 197 16.19 26.22 8.82
CA LEU A 197 16.98 27.44 8.79
C LEU A 197 16.11 28.67 8.57
N ARG A 198 16.38 29.74 9.32
CA ARG A 198 15.92 31.10 9.02
C ARG A 198 16.93 31.79 8.12
N VAL A 199 16.57 32.04 6.86
CA VAL A 199 17.45 32.64 5.85
C VAL A 199 17.74 34.10 6.20
N ILE A 200 19.01 34.45 6.39
CA ILE A 200 19.44 35.83 6.71
C ILE A 200 20.08 36.53 5.51
N SER A 201 20.63 35.75 4.58
CA SER A 201 21.24 36.22 3.34
C SER A 201 21.00 35.18 2.26
N SER A 202 20.69 35.62 1.05
CA SER A 202 20.48 34.74 -0.10
C SER A 202 20.94 35.43 -1.37
N HIS A 203 21.64 34.70 -2.23
CA HIS A 203 21.97 35.12 -3.57
C HIS A 203 21.41 34.10 -4.57
N ARG A 204 20.29 34.45 -5.22
CA ARG A 204 19.58 33.62 -6.20
C ARG A 204 19.30 32.18 -5.71
N CYS A 205 19.08 32.02 -4.40
CA CYS A 205 18.85 30.71 -3.81
C CYS A 205 17.45 30.21 -4.14
N LYS A 206 17.36 28.99 -4.69
CA LYS A 206 16.11 28.24 -4.81
C LYS A 206 16.24 26.87 -4.14
N VAL A 207 15.17 26.43 -3.50
CA VAL A 207 15.10 25.13 -2.83
C VAL A 207 13.96 24.29 -3.40
N ASP A 208 14.16 22.99 -3.48
CA ASP A 208 13.12 22.02 -3.84
C ASP A 208 12.40 21.56 -2.56
N ASN A 209 11.15 21.99 -2.41
CA ASN A 209 10.30 21.63 -1.28
C ASN A 209 9.40 20.42 -1.57
N SER A 210 9.61 19.68 -2.67
CA SER A 210 8.80 18.53 -3.09
C SER A 210 8.55 17.53 -1.97
N SER A 211 9.53 17.28 -1.11
CA SER A 211 9.35 16.37 0.03
C SER A 211 8.30 16.83 1.06
N LEU A 212 8.09 18.14 1.23
CA LEU A 212 7.11 18.72 2.17
C LEU A 212 5.78 19.06 1.49
N THR A 213 5.84 19.69 0.31
CA THR A 213 4.65 20.23 -0.36
C THR A 213 4.12 19.30 -1.44
N GLY A 214 4.93 18.35 -1.92
CA GLY A 214 4.64 17.59 -3.13
C GLY A 214 4.85 18.43 -4.40
N GLU A 215 5.43 19.63 -4.33
CA GLU A 215 5.67 20.47 -5.52
C GLU A 215 7.16 20.45 -5.90
N SER A 216 7.46 20.04 -7.13
CA SER A 216 8.83 19.98 -7.68
C SER A 216 9.33 21.31 -8.25
N GLU A 217 8.50 22.36 -8.25
CA GLU A 217 8.94 23.69 -8.69
C GLU A 217 9.90 24.30 -7.64
N PRO A 218 11.15 24.65 -8.03
CA PRO A 218 12.11 25.24 -7.11
C PRO A 218 11.62 26.59 -6.57
N GLN A 219 11.46 26.67 -5.25
CA GLN A 219 10.96 27.85 -4.56
C GLN A 219 12.09 28.81 -4.17
N THR A 220 11.95 30.08 -4.52
CA THR A 220 12.97 31.10 -4.20
C THR A 220 13.04 31.35 -2.69
N ARG A 221 14.25 31.51 -2.16
CA ARG A 221 14.50 31.88 -0.75
C ARG A 221 15.03 33.32 -0.66
N SER A 222 14.51 34.10 0.30
CA SER A 222 14.88 35.49 0.55
C SER A 222 14.88 35.81 2.05
N PRO A 223 15.65 36.79 2.55
CA PRO A 223 15.67 37.09 3.98
C PRO A 223 14.36 37.70 4.52
N GLU A 224 13.56 38.31 3.63
CA GLU A 224 12.32 39.01 3.95
C GLU A 224 11.16 38.06 4.22
N LEU A 225 10.34 38.36 5.24
CA LEU A 225 9.10 37.63 5.52
C LEU A 225 8.05 37.95 4.45
N THR A 226 7.61 36.95 3.69
CA THR A 226 6.69 37.16 2.56
C THR A 226 5.28 36.64 2.79
N ASN A 227 5.08 35.73 3.74
CA ASN A 227 3.79 35.11 4.05
C ASN A 227 3.73 34.82 5.56
N GLU A 228 2.53 34.82 6.13
CA GLU A 228 2.31 34.40 7.52
C GLU A 228 2.50 32.89 7.70
N ASN A 229 2.15 32.09 6.69
CA ASN A 229 2.36 30.65 6.71
C ASN A 229 3.86 30.33 6.56
N PRO A 230 4.49 29.66 7.56
CA PRO A 230 5.91 29.33 7.50
C PRO A 230 6.26 28.42 6.32
N LEU A 231 5.35 27.54 5.88
CA LEU A 231 5.58 26.65 4.74
C LEU A 231 5.67 27.40 3.41
N GLU A 232 5.05 28.59 3.33
CA GLU A 232 4.97 29.39 2.10
C GLU A 232 5.92 30.59 2.09
N THR A 233 6.35 31.07 3.26
CA THR A 233 7.29 32.20 3.33
C THR A 233 8.65 31.82 2.72
N ARG A 234 9.30 32.79 2.08
CA ARG A 234 10.60 32.61 1.41
C ARG A 234 11.79 32.59 2.36
N ASN A 235 11.56 32.91 3.62
CA ASN A 235 12.62 33.23 4.58
C ASN A 235 12.98 32.08 5.52
N ILE A 236 12.45 30.89 5.21
CA ILE A 236 12.73 29.63 5.89
C ILE A 236 13.19 28.60 4.84
N ALA A 237 14.19 27.78 5.19
CA ALA A 237 14.54 26.56 4.48
C ALA A 237 14.36 25.38 5.43
N PHE A 238 13.92 24.23 4.93
CA PHE A 238 13.45 23.13 5.77
C PHE A 238 14.43 21.96 5.77
N PHE A 239 14.52 21.25 6.89
CA PHE A 239 15.24 19.98 6.96
C PHE A 239 14.77 19.03 5.85
N SER A 240 15.69 18.26 5.26
CA SER A 240 15.47 17.30 4.17
C SER A 240 15.19 17.89 2.78
N THR A 241 15.02 19.19 2.61
CA THR A 241 14.91 19.80 1.27
C THR A 241 16.27 19.99 0.60
N ASN A 242 16.31 20.21 -0.70
CA ASN A 242 17.55 20.37 -1.47
C ASN A 242 17.66 21.80 -1.99
N CYS A 243 18.84 22.40 -1.88
CA CYS A 243 19.16 23.64 -2.58
C CYS A 243 19.42 23.30 -4.05
N VAL A 244 18.59 23.82 -4.96
CA VAL A 244 18.69 23.53 -6.40
C VAL A 244 19.74 24.42 -7.05
N GLU A 245 19.73 25.70 -6.72
CA GLU A 245 20.66 26.69 -7.26
C GLU A 245 20.88 27.87 -6.31
N GLY A 246 21.95 28.61 -6.55
CA GLY A 246 22.35 29.77 -5.78
C GLY A 246 23.02 29.42 -4.46
N THR A 247 23.14 30.43 -3.59
CA THR A 247 23.75 30.27 -2.26
C THR A 247 22.94 31.02 -1.22
N ALA A 248 22.80 30.49 -0.02
CA ALA A 248 22.19 31.20 1.09
C ALA A 248 22.90 30.92 2.42
N ARG A 249 22.69 31.82 3.38
CA ARG A 249 23.09 31.66 4.77
C ARG A 249 21.86 31.76 5.65
N GLY A 250 21.75 30.86 6.60
CA GLY A 250 20.63 30.82 7.53
C GLY A 250 21.03 30.39 8.92
N ILE A 251 20.25 30.85 9.91
CA ILE A 251 20.41 30.46 11.31
C ILE A 251 19.52 29.27 11.60
N VAL A 252 20.05 28.23 12.25
CA VAL A 252 19.26 27.06 12.64
C VAL A 252 18.20 27.45 13.68
N ILE A 253 16.93 27.19 13.36
CA ILE A 253 15.78 27.46 14.23
C ILE A 253 15.21 26.20 14.88
N ASN A 254 15.28 25.05 14.23
CA ASN A 254 14.89 23.74 14.78
C ASN A 254 15.91 22.66 14.36
N THR A 255 16.14 21.67 15.22
CA THR A 255 17.00 20.50 14.98
C THR A 255 16.27 19.20 15.32
N GLY A 256 16.66 18.10 14.66
CA GLY A 256 16.16 16.74 14.92
C GLY A 256 14.64 16.62 14.82
N ASP A 257 14.02 15.97 15.81
CA ASP A 257 12.57 15.73 15.88
C ASP A 257 11.73 17.02 15.94
N ASN A 258 12.31 18.15 16.34
CA ASN A 258 11.61 19.45 16.42
C ASN A 258 11.49 20.15 15.07
N THR A 259 12.21 19.69 14.04
CA THR A 259 12.06 20.22 12.68
C THR A 259 10.65 19.92 12.14
N VAL A 260 10.21 20.64 11.11
CA VAL A 260 8.91 20.37 10.46
C VAL A 260 8.81 18.92 10.01
N MET A 261 9.86 18.43 9.35
CA MET A 261 9.96 17.02 8.92
C MET A 261 10.08 16.05 10.09
N GLY A 262 10.82 16.41 11.14
CA GLY A 262 10.94 15.58 12.34
C GLY A 262 9.60 15.38 13.04
N ARG A 263 8.75 16.42 13.10
CA ARG A 263 7.38 16.31 13.62
C ARG A 263 6.50 15.42 12.76
N ILE A 264 6.60 15.52 11.43
CA ILE A 264 5.87 14.66 10.48
C ILE A 264 6.31 13.20 10.63
N ALA A 265 7.62 12.94 10.68
CA ALA A 265 8.17 11.61 10.88
C ALA A 265 7.75 11.02 12.25
N THR A 266 7.79 11.84 13.30
CA THR A 266 7.34 11.46 14.64
C THR A 266 5.85 11.10 14.62
N LEU A 267 4.99 11.93 14.01
CA LEU A 267 3.57 11.68 13.84
C LEU A 267 3.32 10.37 13.07
N ALA A 268 4.01 10.16 11.95
CA ALA A 268 3.90 8.94 11.17
C ALA A 268 4.33 7.72 12.00
N SER A 269 5.37 7.82 12.81
CA SER A 269 5.84 6.70 13.64
C SER A 269 4.95 6.39 14.84
N SER A 270 4.25 7.40 15.38
CA SER A 270 3.43 7.30 16.58
C SER A 270 1.97 6.94 16.31
N LEU A 271 1.54 7.01 15.06
CA LEU A 271 0.22 6.53 14.64
C LEU A 271 0.11 5.02 14.84
N GLU A 272 -0.95 4.62 15.56
CA GLU A 272 -1.27 3.21 15.75
C GLU A 272 -1.70 2.58 14.44
N VAL A 273 -1.08 1.43 14.12
CA VAL A 273 -1.50 0.58 13.01
C VAL A 273 -2.81 -0.10 13.42
N GLY A 274 -3.88 0.13 12.64
CA GLY A 274 -5.16 -0.53 12.83
C GLY A 274 -5.11 -2.03 12.53
N GLN A 275 -6.19 -2.75 12.85
CA GLN A 275 -6.33 -4.13 12.37
C GLN A 275 -6.66 -4.11 10.87
N THR A 276 -6.02 -4.99 10.10
CA THR A 276 -6.33 -5.16 8.68
C THR A 276 -7.70 -5.82 8.49
N PRO A 277 -8.37 -5.63 7.33
CA PRO A 277 -9.64 -6.28 7.07
C PRO A 277 -9.56 -7.80 7.20
N ILE A 278 -8.52 -8.45 6.66
CA ILE A 278 -8.35 -9.90 6.79
C ILE A 278 -8.12 -10.35 8.23
N ALA A 279 -7.39 -9.59 9.06
CA ALA A 279 -7.24 -9.92 10.48
C ALA A 279 -8.58 -9.87 11.23
N ILE A 280 -9.42 -8.88 10.94
CA ILE A 280 -10.78 -8.78 11.51
C ILE A 280 -11.63 -9.98 11.08
N GLU A 281 -11.52 -10.40 9.81
CA GLU A 281 -12.23 -11.58 9.31
C GLU A 281 -11.75 -12.89 9.98
N ILE A 282 -10.43 -13.03 10.20
CA ILE A 282 -9.85 -14.18 10.91
C ILE A 282 -10.33 -14.20 12.37
N GLU A 283 -10.36 -13.05 13.04
CA GLU A 283 -10.85 -12.94 14.42
C GLU A 283 -12.35 -13.29 14.52
N HIS A 284 -13.17 -12.77 13.60
CA HIS A 284 -14.59 -13.13 13.52
C HIS A 284 -14.81 -14.63 13.34
N PHE A 285 -14.04 -15.23 12.43
CA PHE A 285 -14.03 -16.66 12.19
C PHE A 285 -13.65 -17.46 13.44
N ILE A 286 -12.57 -17.08 14.14
CA ILE A 286 -12.13 -17.71 15.39
C ILE A 286 -13.27 -17.68 16.42
N HIS A 287 -13.96 -16.54 16.58
CA HIS A 287 -15.07 -16.45 17.53
C HIS A 287 -16.22 -17.41 17.21
N ILE A 288 -16.58 -17.58 15.92
CA ILE A 288 -17.62 -18.54 15.51
C ILE A 288 -17.22 -19.97 15.88
N ILE A 289 -16.02 -20.40 15.49
CA ILE A 289 -15.55 -21.77 15.75
C ILE A 289 -15.40 -22.02 17.24
N THR A 290 -14.87 -21.05 17.99
CA THR A 290 -14.76 -21.15 19.46
C THR A 290 -16.14 -21.30 20.10
N ALA A 291 -17.13 -20.52 19.65
CA ALA A 291 -18.49 -20.60 20.18
C ALA A 291 -19.12 -21.97 19.92
N VAL A 292 -18.96 -22.53 18.71
CA VAL A 292 -19.45 -23.87 18.36
C VAL A 292 -18.71 -24.95 19.17
N ALA A 293 -17.38 -24.88 19.28
CA ALA A 293 -16.56 -25.83 20.01
C ALA A 293 -16.93 -25.88 21.50
N VAL A 294 -17.06 -24.71 22.14
CA VAL A 294 -17.44 -24.60 23.55
C VAL A 294 -18.89 -25.03 23.76
N PHE A 295 -19.81 -24.65 22.86
CA PHE A 295 -21.21 -25.07 22.94
C PHE A 295 -21.33 -26.60 22.90
N LEU A 296 -20.76 -27.25 21.88
CA LEU A 296 -20.79 -28.70 21.76
C LEU A 296 -20.07 -29.37 22.93
N GLY A 297 -18.89 -28.88 23.31
CA GLY A 297 -18.12 -29.42 24.44
C GLY A 297 -18.91 -29.40 25.74
N VAL A 298 -19.48 -28.25 26.12
CA VAL A 298 -20.24 -28.10 27.38
C VAL A 298 -21.55 -28.88 27.33
N THR A 299 -22.27 -28.87 26.21
CA THR A 299 -23.51 -29.64 26.08
C THR A 299 -23.26 -31.14 26.25
N PHE A 300 -22.22 -31.69 25.62
CA PHE A 300 -21.88 -33.10 25.74
C PHE A 300 -21.23 -33.45 27.08
N PHE A 301 -20.53 -32.51 27.72
CA PHE A 301 -20.07 -32.65 29.10
C PHE A 301 -21.28 -32.85 30.04
N ILE A 302 -22.27 -31.97 29.98
CA ILE A 302 -23.49 -32.09 30.80
C ILE A 302 -24.24 -33.38 30.46
N LEU A 303 -24.37 -33.71 29.18
CA LEU A 303 -25.02 -34.95 28.75
C LEU A 303 -24.29 -36.19 29.29
N SER A 304 -22.96 -36.20 29.29
CA SER A 304 -22.18 -37.30 29.85
C SER A 304 -22.41 -37.48 31.35
N LEU A 305 -22.50 -36.38 32.12
CA LEU A 305 -22.85 -36.48 33.54
C LEU A 305 -24.27 -37.02 33.73
N ILE A 306 -25.23 -36.63 32.88
CA ILE A 306 -26.62 -37.13 32.92
C ILE A 306 -26.67 -38.62 32.60
N LEU A 307 -25.86 -39.09 31.65
CA LEU A 307 -25.76 -40.49 31.27
C LEU A 307 -25.01 -41.36 32.30
N GLY A 308 -24.48 -40.76 33.38
CA GLY A 308 -23.86 -41.48 34.49
C GLY A 308 -22.36 -41.70 34.36
N TYR A 309 -21.68 -41.01 33.45
CA TYR A 309 -20.22 -41.06 33.34
C TYR A 309 -19.53 -40.38 34.54
N GLY A 310 -18.32 -40.85 34.88
CA GLY A 310 -17.52 -40.23 35.92
C GLY A 310 -17.12 -38.79 35.54
N TRP A 311 -16.93 -37.92 36.55
CA TRP A 311 -16.46 -36.55 36.30
C TRP A 311 -15.18 -36.51 35.45
N LEU A 312 -14.24 -37.42 35.71
CA LEU A 312 -12.96 -37.47 35.00
C LEU A 312 -13.15 -37.80 33.52
N GLU A 313 -14.00 -38.80 33.22
CA GLU A 313 -14.34 -39.20 31.85
C GLU A 313 -15.07 -38.08 31.11
N ALA A 314 -16.01 -37.42 31.79
CA ALA A 314 -16.72 -36.25 31.25
C ALA A 314 -15.75 -35.14 30.85
N VAL A 315 -14.74 -34.82 31.69
CA VAL A 315 -13.70 -33.84 31.36
C VAL A 315 -12.85 -34.29 30.18
N ILE A 316 -12.49 -35.57 30.07
CA ILE A 316 -11.74 -36.09 28.92
C ILE A 316 -12.54 -35.96 27.63
N PHE A 317 -13.85 -36.25 27.65
CA PHE A 317 -14.71 -36.05 26.47
C PHE A 317 -14.83 -34.57 26.08
N LEU A 318 -14.96 -33.69 27.07
CA LEU A 318 -14.97 -32.23 26.84
C LEU A 318 -13.70 -31.80 26.08
N ILE A 319 -12.54 -32.28 26.51
CA ILE A 319 -11.25 -31.99 25.85
C ILE A 319 -11.24 -32.53 24.43
N GLY A 320 -11.61 -33.81 24.24
CA GLY A 320 -11.65 -34.44 22.92
C GLY A 320 -12.55 -33.71 21.93
N ILE A 321 -13.75 -33.28 22.38
CA ILE A 321 -14.70 -32.52 21.55
C ILE A 321 -14.15 -31.13 21.21
N ILE A 322 -13.52 -30.43 22.16
CA ILE A 322 -12.92 -29.13 21.88
C ILE A 322 -11.79 -29.27 20.86
N VAL A 323 -10.88 -30.23 21.05
CA VAL A 323 -9.75 -30.47 20.14
C VAL A 323 -10.27 -30.82 18.74
N ALA A 324 -11.21 -31.76 18.60
CA ALA A 324 -11.80 -32.13 17.31
C ALA A 324 -12.55 -30.98 16.60
N ASN A 325 -12.89 -29.90 17.29
CA ASN A 325 -13.53 -28.73 16.68
C ASN A 325 -12.52 -27.67 16.20
N VAL A 326 -11.28 -27.68 16.66
CA VAL A 326 -10.29 -26.66 16.31
C VAL A 326 -9.53 -27.12 15.07
N PRO A 327 -9.62 -26.41 13.92
CA PRO A 327 -8.91 -26.82 12.72
C PRO A 327 -7.42 -26.45 12.81
N GLU A 328 -6.57 -27.35 13.30
CA GLU A 328 -5.18 -27.04 13.66
C GLU A 328 -4.32 -26.61 12.47
N GLY A 329 -4.56 -27.19 11.28
CA GLY A 329 -3.82 -26.89 10.05
C GLY A 329 -4.24 -25.57 9.38
N LEU A 330 -5.37 -24.97 9.77
CA LEU A 330 -5.98 -23.89 9.00
C LEU A 330 -5.18 -22.59 9.07
N LEU A 331 -4.65 -22.21 10.23
CA LEU A 331 -3.87 -20.98 10.37
C LEU A 331 -2.60 -21.02 9.51
N ALA A 332 -1.89 -22.15 9.53
CA ALA A 332 -0.73 -22.37 8.68
C ALA A 332 -1.10 -22.30 7.19
N THR A 333 -2.24 -22.90 6.81
CA THR A 333 -2.76 -22.88 5.44
C THR A 333 -3.05 -21.46 4.98
N VAL A 334 -3.80 -20.65 5.74
CA VAL A 334 -4.11 -19.25 5.41
C VAL A 334 -2.82 -18.45 5.20
N THR A 335 -1.85 -18.60 6.11
CA THR A 335 -0.56 -17.93 6.04
C THR A 335 0.26 -18.34 4.80
N VAL A 336 0.26 -19.62 4.43
CA VAL A 336 0.89 -20.08 3.17
C VAL A 336 0.18 -19.52 1.95
N CYS A 337 -1.16 -19.53 1.92
CA CYS A 337 -1.97 -18.99 0.83
C CYS A 337 -1.69 -17.49 0.58
N LEU A 338 -1.59 -16.69 1.65
CA LEU A 338 -1.19 -15.28 1.57
C LEU A 338 0.25 -15.13 1.07
N THR A 339 1.18 -15.94 1.57
CA THR A 339 2.59 -15.93 1.14
C THR A 339 2.76 -16.23 -0.35
N LEU A 340 2.01 -17.20 -0.86
CA LEU A 340 2.04 -17.55 -2.28
C LEU A 340 1.54 -16.41 -3.16
N THR A 341 0.50 -15.72 -2.71
CA THR A 341 -0.05 -14.54 -3.40
C THR A 341 0.93 -13.36 -3.35
N ALA A 342 1.53 -13.09 -2.18
CA ALA A 342 2.58 -12.08 -2.04
C ALA A 342 3.77 -12.35 -2.97
N LYS A 343 4.21 -13.60 -3.11
CA LYS A 343 5.26 -13.98 -4.09
C LYS A 343 4.83 -13.73 -5.53
N ARG A 344 3.55 -13.92 -5.86
CA ARG A 344 3.02 -13.67 -7.21
C ARG A 344 2.98 -12.17 -7.51
N MET A 345 2.59 -11.34 -6.54
CA MET A 345 2.65 -9.88 -6.64
C MET A 345 4.11 -9.39 -6.77
N ALA A 346 5.04 -9.93 -5.99
CA ALA A 346 6.44 -9.54 -6.05
C ALA A 346 7.09 -9.82 -7.43
N LYS A 347 6.68 -10.91 -8.10
CA LYS A 347 7.09 -11.20 -9.50
C LYS A 347 6.59 -10.16 -10.50
N LYS A 348 5.53 -9.41 -10.17
CA LYS A 348 4.96 -8.30 -10.94
C LYS A 348 5.41 -6.94 -10.36
N ASN A 349 6.61 -6.87 -9.76
CA ASN A 349 7.20 -5.68 -9.16
C ASN A 349 6.40 -5.02 -8.02
N CYS A 350 5.43 -5.72 -7.45
CA CYS A 350 4.62 -5.24 -6.34
C CYS A 350 5.08 -5.94 -5.05
N LEU A 351 5.93 -5.28 -4.26
CA LEU A 351 6.51 -5.82 -3.04
C LEU A 351 5.60 -5.55 -1.85
N VAL A 352 5.23 -6.61 -1.13
CA VAL A 352 4.37 -6.50 0.06
C VAL A 352 5.22 -6.67 1.32
N LYS A 353 5.12 -5.72 2.26
CA LYS A 353 5.79 -5.79 3.57
C LYS A 353 4.97 -6.60 4.56
N ASN A 354 3.67 -6.32 4.64
CA ASN A 354 2.75 -7.00 5.55
C ASN A 354 1.89 -8.00 4.76
N LEU A 355 1.98 -9.30 5.06
CA LEU A 355 1.29 -10.35 4.29
C LEU A 355 -0.24 -10.15 4.23
N GLU A 356 -0.82 -9.59 5.28
CA GLU A 356 -2.25 -9.26 5.34
C GLU A 356 -2.66 -8.17 4.34
N ALA A 357 -1.73 -7.27 3.97
CA ALA A 357 -1.98 -6.18 3.03
C ALA A 357 -2.27 -6.68 1.60
N VAL A 358 -1.88 -7.92 1.27
CA VAL A 358 -2.22 -8.59 0.00
C VAL A 358 -3.73 -8.59 -0.23
N GLU A 359 -4.53 -8.90 0.80
CA GLU A 359 -5.99 -8.97 0.68
C GLU A 359 -6.63 -7.58 0.78
N THR A 360 -6.04 -6.69 1.60
CA THR A 360 -6.63 -5.38 1.90
C THR A 360 -6.88 -4.55 0.64
N LEU A 361 -5.99 -4.66 -0.36
CA LEU A 361 -6.16 -3.97 -1.64
C LEU A 361 -7.37 -4.49 -2.43
N GLY A 362 -7.71 -5.79 -2.30
CA GLY A 362 -8.91 -6.37 -2.91
C GLY A 362 -10.22 -5.89 -2.28
N SER A 363 -10.16 -5.57 -0.98
CA SER A 363 -11.26 -5.05 -0.17
C SER A 363 -11.36 -3.53 -0.16
N THR A 364 -10.42 -2.84 -0.81
CA THR A 364 -10.39 -1.38 -0.90
C THR A 364 -11.59 -0.85 -1.66
N SER A 365 -12.27 0.14 -1.06
CA SER A 365 -13.40 0.84 -1.66
C SER A 365 -13.08 2.30 -2.01
N THR A 366 -12.06 2.89 -1.39
CA THR A 366 -11.58 4.23 -1.70
C THR A 366 -10.06 4.26 -1.84
N ILE A 367 -9.55 4.90 -2.89
CA ILE A 367 -8.13 5.21 -3.06
C ILE A 367 -7.95 6.71 -2.91
N CYS A 368 -7.11 7.11 -1.96
CA CYS A 368 -6.61 8.48 -1.84
C CYS A 368 -5.21 8.54 -2.45
N SER A 369 -5.06 9.22 -3.59
CA SER A 369 -3.78 9.29 -4.29
C SER A 369 -3.18 10.68 -4.20
N ASP A 370 -1.88 10.75 -3.93
CA ASP A 370 -1.10 11.95 -4.24
C ASP A 370 -1.01 12.15 -5.75
N LYS A 371 -0.74 13.39 -6.16
CA LYS A 371 -0.59 13.77 -7.57
C LYS A 371 0.86 13.63 -8.02
N THR A 372 1.78 14.33 -7.37
CA THR A 372 3.16 14.49 -7.86
C THR A 372 3.94 13.21 -7.63
N GLY A 373 4.63 12.68 -8.64
CA GLY A 373 5.46 11.47 -8.50
C GLY A 373 4.71 10.15 -8.28
N THR A 374 3.43 10.22 -7.92
CA THR A 374 2.51 9.09 -7.84
C THR A 374 1.69 8.95 -9.12
N LEU A 375 0.78 9.89 -9.41
CA LEU A 375 0.00 9.92 -10.66
C LEU A 375 0.80 10.50 -11.82
N THR A 376 1.62 11.52 -11.53
CA THR A 376 2.48 12.18 -12.50
C THR A 376 3.92 11.66 -12.42
N GLN A 377 4.72 12.04 -13.40
CA GLN A 377 6.10 11.60 -13.54
C GLN A 377 7.09 12.36 -12.61
N ASN A 378 6.61 13.38 -11.88
CA ASN A 378 7.44 14.33 -11.13
C ASN A 378 8.52 14.98 -12.00
N ARG A 379 8.17 15.29 -13.25
CA ARG A 379 9.10 15.85 -14.23
C ARG A 379 8.40 16.77 -15.20
N MET A 380 8.78 18.04 -15.16
CA MET A 380 8.34 19.04 -16.13
C MET A 380 8.68 18.58 -17.56
N THR A 381 7.66 18.53 -18.42
CA THR A 381 7.74 18.04 -19.79
C THR A 381 6.89 18.96 -20.69
N VAL A 382 7.38 19.26 -21.89
CA VAL A 382 6.62 20.07 -22.87
C VAL A 382 5.36 19.31 -23.26
N ALA A 383 4.21 19.97 -23.16
CA ALA A 383 2.89 19.38 -23.38
C ALA A 383 2.26 19.89 -24.67
N HIS A 384 2.16 21.21 -24.84
CA HIS A 384 1.65 21.80 -26.07
C HIS A 384 2.59 22.89 -26.61
N MET A 385 2.43 23.17 -27.90
CA MET A 385 3.13 24.23 -28.61
C MET A 385 2.13 24.99 -29.47
N TRP A 386 2.23 26.31 -29.52
CA TRP A 386 1.41 27.14 -30.41
C TRP A 386 2.31 27.81 -31.44
N PHE A 387 2.13 27.43 -32.70
CA PHE A 387 2.78 28.05 -33.86
C PHE A 387 1.88 27.90 -35.08
N ASP A 388 2.08 28.70 -36.14
CA ASP A 388 1.21 28.71 -37.33
C ASP A 388 -0.30 28.85 -37.01
N ASN A 389 -0.62 29.55 -35.92
CA ASN A 389 -1.97 29.73 -35.38
C ASN A 389 -2.71 28.42 -35.02
N GLN A 390 -1.96 27.38 -34.64
CA GLN A 390 -2.50 26.08 -34.23
C GLN A 390 -1.84 25.59 -32.94
N ILE A 391 -2.60 24.87 -32.12
CA ILE A 391 -2.09 24.16 -30.94
C ILE A 391 -1.67 22.76 -31.37
N HIS A 392 -0.43 22.40 -31.06
CA HIS A 392 0.17 21.11 -31.33
C HIS A 392 0.46 20.40 -30.00
N GLU A 393 0.00 19.16 -29.86
CA GLU A 393 0.26 18.32 -28.68
C GLU A 393 1.56 17.53 -28.85
N ALA A 394 2.41 17.55 -27.83
CA ALA A 394 3.64 16.78 -27.74
C ALA A 394 3.44 15.48 -26.98
N ASP A 395 4.27 14.47 -27.26
CA ASP A 395 4.25 13.22 -26.51
C ASP A 395 4.87 13.40 -25.11
N THR A 396 4.01 13.41 -24.10
CA THR A 396 4.38 13.56 -22.69
C THR A 396 4.67 12.23 -21.98
N THR A 397 4.50 11.09 -22.66
CA THR A 397 4.68 9.76 -22.06
C THR A 397 6.15 9.42 -21.83
N GLU A 398 6.44 8.77 -20.70
CA GLU A 398 7.81 8.40 -20.30
C GLU A 398 8.53 7.42 -21.27
N ASN A 399 7.74 6.67 -22.04
CA ASN A 399 8.20 5.67 -23.01
C ASN A 399 8.00 6.10 -24.47
N GLN A 400 7.55 7.33 -24.71
CA GLN A 400 7.29 7.90 -26.03
C GLN A 400 6.34 7.04 -26.89
N SER A 401 5.19 6.70 -26.31
CA SER A 401 4.12 5.90 -26.93
C SER A 401 2.95 6.71 -27.47
N GLY A 402 2.97 8.04 -27.30
CA GLY A 402 1.95 8.96 -27.78
C GLY A 402 2.07 9.30 -29.26
N THR A 403 1.17 10.15 -29.73
CA THR A 403 1.17 10.64 -31.12
C THR A 403 2.18 11.77 -31.31
N SER A 404 2.93 11.73 -32.41
CA SER A 404 3.82 12.82 -32.80
C SER A 404 3.06 13.96 -33.49
N PHE A 405 3.50 15.20 -33.29
CA PHE A 405 3.03 16.37 -34.04
C PHE A 405 3.82 16.58 -35.35
N ASP A 406 3.32 17.47 -36.21
CA ASP A 406 3.97 17.82 -37.48
C ASP A 406 5.26 18.62 -37.25
N LYS A 407 6.38 18.12 -37.79
CA LYS A 407 7.71 18.72 -37.68
C LYS A 407 8.19 19.36 -38.99
N SER A 408 7.35 19.38 -40.03
CA SER A 408 7.74 19.81 -41.38
C SER A 408 7.73 21.33 -41.56
N SER A 409 6.98 22.06 -40.74
CA SER A 409 6.89 23.53 -40.83
C SER A 409 8.24 24.21 -40.53
N ALA A 410 8.58 25.20 -41.35
CA ALA A 410 9.74 26.06 -41.10
C ALA A 410 9.60 26.86 -39.80
N THR A 411 8.37 27.17 -39.39
CA THR A 411 8.08 27.84 -38.11
C THR A 411 8.48 26.97 -36.92
N TRP A 412 8.23 25.65 -36.99
CA TRP A 412 8.69 24.71 -35.98
C TRP A 412 10.22 24.67 -35.89
N ALA A 413 10.92 24.63 -37.02
CA ALA A 413 12.38 24.64 -37.03
C ALA A 413 12.95 25.90 -36.34
N ALA A 414 12.37 27.07 -36.60
CA ALA A 414 12.73 28.31 -35.92
C ALA A 414 12.43 28.24 -34.41
N LEU A 415 11.26 27.74 -34.03
CA LEU A 415 10.85 27.60 -32.63
C LEU A 415 11.78 26.65 -31.85
N ALA A 416 12.10 25.50 -32.46
CA ALA A 416 13.02 24.50 -31.92
C ALA A 416 14.45 25.06 -31.75
N HIS A 417 14.92 25.86 -32.71
CA HIS A 417 16.20 26.57 -32.58
C HIS A 417 16.21 27.54 -31.40
N ILE A 418 15.16 28.34 -31.22
CA ILE A 418 15.08 29.28 -30.07
C ILE A 418 15.10 28.49 -28.75
N ALA A 419 14.29 27.43 -28.63
CA ALA A 419 14.21 26.60 -27.43
C ALA A 419 15.53 25.85 -27.11
N GLY A 420 16.28 25.44 -28.14
CA GLY A 420 17.60 24.81 -28.00
C GLY A 420 18.72 25.79 -27.64
N LEU A 421 18.76 26.96 -28.29
CA LEU A 421 19.83 27.95 -28.16
C LEU A 421 19.67 28.86 -26.93
N CYS A 422 18.48 29.40 -26.71
CA CYS A 422 18.16 30.30 -25.60
C CYS A 422 17.91 29.50 -24.31
N ASN A 423 18.82 28.60 -23.95
CA ASN A 423 18.64 27.64 -22.86
C ASN A 423 20.00 27.30 -22.23
N ARG A 424 20.07 27.29 -20.88
CA ARG A 424 21.31 27.03 -20.13
C ARG A 424 21.40 25.60 -19.59
N ALA A 425 20.35 24.81 -19.72
CA ALA A 425 20.35 23.42 -19.29
C ALA A 425 21.27 22.54 -20.15
N PHE A 426 21.97 21.59 -19.53
CA PHE A 426 22.80 20.58 -20.20
C PHE A 426 22.68 19.22 -19.50
N PHE A 427 22.89 18.14 -20.26
CA PHE A 427 22.93 16.79 -19.69
C PHE A 427 24.24 16.59 -18.93
N ASN A 428 24.17 15.86 -17.82
CA ASN A 428 25.38 15.43 -17.10
C ASN A 428 26.20 14.45 -17.96
N ASP A 429 27.52 14.39 -17.69
CA ASP A 429 28.43 13.51 -18.42
C ASP A 429 28.06 12.01 -18.22
N ASP A 430 28.40 11.17 -19.21
CA ASP A 430 28.23 9.70 -19.21
C ASP A 430 26.80 9.11 -19.21
N GLN A 431 25.80 9.83 -19.73
CA GLN A 431 24.39 9.36 -19.75
C GLN A 431 23.84 8.89 -21.11
N ASN A 432 24.70 8.58 -22.08
CA ASN A 432 24.27 8.21 -23.45
C ASN A 432 23.41 6.92 -23.50
N ASN A 433 23.63 5.98 -22.58
CA ASN A 433 22.88 4.71 -22.50
C ASN A 433 21.51 4.84 -21.81
N VAL A 434 21.19 6.00 -21.22
CA VAL A 434 19.92 6.26 -20.54
C VAL A 434 18.96 6.96 -21.53
N PRO A 435 17.66 6.60 -21.56
CA PRO A 435 16.67 7.30 -22.37
C PRO A 435 16.64 8.81 -22.09
N VAL A 436 16.49 9.64 -23.12
CA VAL A 436 16.59 11.12 -23.04
C VAL A 436 15.76 11.71 -21.89
N LEU A 437 14.52 11.24 -21.74
CA LEU A 437 13.61 11.72 -20.69
C LEU A 437 14.09 11.41 -19.26
N LYS A 438 14.85 10.33 -19.07
CA LYS A 438 15.39 9.87 -17.78
C LYS A 438 16.82 10.35 -17.50
N ARG A 439 17.46 11.04 -18.45
CA ARG A 439 18.76 11.67 -18.22
C ARG A 439 18.64 12.79 -17.19
N ASP A 440 19.63 12.89 -16.31
CA ASP A 440 19.80 14.00 -15.38
C ASP A 440 20.27 15.23 -16.14
N VAL A 441 19.70 16.37 -15.76
CA VAL A 441 19.96 17.65 -16.41
C VAL A 441 20.38 18.64 -15.34
N ALA A 442 21.48 19.34 -15.59
CA ALA A 442 21.88 20.49 -14.81
C ALA A 442 21.19 21.72 -15.41
N GLY A 443 20.19 22.25 -14.70
CA GLY A 443 19.39 23.41 -15.11
C GLY A 443 18.08 23.47 -14.34
N ASP A 444 17.29 24.53 -14.55
CA ASP A 444 15.94 24.58 -13.98
C ASP A 444 14.98 23.61 -14.69
N ALA A 445 13.84 23.31 -14.05
CA ALA A 445 12.88 22.34 -14.57
C ALA A 445 12.31 22.72 -15.94
N SER A 446 12.07 24.00 -16.21
CA SER A 446 11.52 24.49 -17.48
C SER A 446 12.55 24.38 -18.60
N GLU A 447 13.78 24.79 -18.33
CA GLU A 447 14.89 24.65 -19.27
C GLU A 447 15.23 23.19 -19.57
N SER A 448 15.14 22.33 -18.55
CA SER A 448 15.32 20.89 -18.69
C SER A 448 14.23 20.25 -19.56
N ALA A 449 12.97 20.67 -19.40
CA ALA A 449 11.86 20.21 -20.23
C ALA A 449 12.07 20.56 -21.71
N LEU A 450 12.47 21.81 -21.99
CA LEU A 450 12.79 22.29 -23.33
C LEU A 450 13.97 21.52 -23.93
N LEU A 451 15.06 21.34 -23.17
CA LEU A 451 16.24 20.60 -23.63
C LEU A 451 15.86 19.17 -24.05
N LYS A 452 15.09 18.47 -23.21
CA LYS A 452 14.63 17.10 -23.49
C LYS A 452 13.71 17.04 -24.70
N CYS A 453 12.81 18.01 -24.86
CA CYS A 453 11.90 18.08 -26.01
C CYS A 453 12.67 18.24 -27.33
N ILE A 454 13.64 19.17 -27.38
CA ILE A 454 14.43 19.41 -28.59
C ILE A 454 15.37 18.23 -28.88
N GLU A 455 16.00 17.64 -27.86
CA GLU A 455 16.84 16.45 -28.02
C GLU A 455 16.06 15.27 -28.63
N LEU A 456 14.80 15.08 -28.23
CA LEU A 456 13.91 14.05 -28.78
C LEU A 456 13.45 14.35 -30.20
N CYS A 457 13.10 15.62 -30.48
CA CYS A 457 12.42 15.97 -31.73
C CYS A 457 13.36 16.35 -32.87
N CYS A 458 14.52 16.91 -32.56
CA CYS A 458 15.41 17.58 -33.51
C CYS A 458 16.85 17.03 -33.52
N GLY A 459 17.15 16.03 -32.69
CA GLY A 459 18.51 15.48 -32.55
C GLY A 459 19.35 16.25 -31.52
N SER A 460 20.67 16.10 -31.56
CA SER A 460 21.53 16.58 -30.47
C SER A 460 21.52 18.11 -30.33
N VAL A 461 21.08 18.60 -29.17
CA VAL A 461 21.10 20.03 -28.84
C VAL A 461 22.53 20.53 -28.66
N LYS A 462 23.46 19.66 -28.26
CA LYS A 462 24.88 20.01 -28.15
C LYS A 462 25.46 20.39 -29.51
N GLU A 463 25.23 19.55 -30.53
CA GLU A 463 25.67 19.83 -31.90
C GLU A 463 25.00 21.10 -32.47
N MET A 464 23.71 21.31 -32.15
CA MET A 464 22.99 22.53 -32.51
C MET A 464 23.64 23.79 -31.89
N ARG A 465 24.00 23.75 -30.60
CA ARG A 465 24.65 24.87 -29.90
C ARG A 465 26.08 25.11 -30.39
N ASP A 466 26.83 24.05 -30.71
CA ASP A 466 28.17 24.15 -31.27
C ASP A 466 28.15 24.79 -32.67
N LYS A 467 27.11 24.50 -33.47
CA LYS A 467 26.88 25.09 -34.79
C LYS A 467 26.46 26.57 -34.73
N TYR A 468 25.85 27.02 -33.64
CA TYR A 468 25.46 28.41 -33.39
C TYR A 468 26.16 28.96 -32.14
N PRO A 469 27.46 29.30 -32.21
CA PRO A 469 28.22 29.77 -31.06
C PRO A 469 27.58 31.00 -30.40
N LYS A 470 27.37 30.92 -29.08
CA LYS A 470 26.83 32.00 -28.25
C LYS A 470 27.88 33.10 -28.07
N ILE A 471 27.53 34.34 -28.40
CA ILE A 471 28.40 35.53 -28.32
C ILE A 471 28.10 36.35 -27.07
N ALA A 472 26.81 36.54 -26.78
CA ALA A 472 26.31 37.35 -25.68
C ALA A 472 25.05 36.73 -25.10
N GLU A 473 24.81 36.92 -23.80
CA GLU A 473 23.63 36.40 -23.10
C GLU A 473 23.20 37.34 -21.97
N ILE A 474 21.90 37.59 -21.91
CA ILE A 474 21.21 38.16 -20.76
C ILE A 474 20.48 37.01 -20.07
N PRO A 475 20.94 36.52 -18.91
CA PRO A 475 20.26 35.46 -18.19
C PRO A 475 18.89 35.94 -17.70
N PHE A 476 17.99 34.99 -17.43
CA PHE A 476 16.68 35.32 -16.89
C PHE A 476 16.79 36.15 -15.60
N ASN A 477 16.05 37.25 -15.55
CA ASN A 477 15.93 38.10 -14.36
C ASN A 477 14.45 38.37 -14.07
N SER A 478 14.05 38.29 -12.80
CA SER A 478 12.69 38.53 -12.30
C SER A 478 12.13 39.90 -12.69
N THR A 479 13.00 40.91 -12.81
CA THR A 479 12.60 42.27 -13.21
C THR A 479 12.27 42.35 -14.69
N ASN A 480 13.10 41.72 -15.54
CA ASN A 480 12.97 41.77 -16.99
C ASN A 480 11.95 40.74 -17.52
N LYS A 481 11.81 39.61 -16.81
CA LYS A 481 10.93 38.47 -17.13
C LYS A 481 11.20 37.80 -18.49
N TYR A 482 12.38 38.01 -19.06
CA TYR A 482 12.87 37.31 -20.26
C TYR A 482 14.33 36.90 -20.10
N GLN A 483 14.75 35.96 -20.92
CA GLN A 483 16.12 35.56 -21.17
C GLN A 483 16.41 35.77 -22.65
N LEU A 484 17.62 36.23 -22.97
CA LEU A 484 18.03 36.53 -24.34
C LEU A 484 19.45 36.04 -24.58
N SER A 485 19.74 35.57 -25.78
CA SER A 485 21.10 35.30 -26.23
C SER A 485 21.30 35.64 -27.71
N ILE A 486 22.52 36.01 -28.07
CA ILE A 486 22.93 36.35 -29.43
C ILE A 486 23.94 35.30 -29.89
N HIS A 487 23.70 34.73 -31.07
CA HIS A 487 24.50 33.65 -31.64
C HIS A 487 25.00 34.03 -33.03
N LYS A 488 26.13 33.44 -33.43
CA LYS A 488 26.57 33.48 -34.83
C LYS A 488 25.68 32.55 -35.66
N ASN A 489 25.17 33.06 -36.78
CA ASN A 489 24.46 32.26 -37.77
C ASN A 489 25.46 31.72 -38.81
N PRO A 490 25.60 30.38 -38.95
CA PRO A 490 26.47 29.80 -39.97
C PRO A 490 25.85 29.83 -41.37
N ASN A 491 24.56 30.19 -41.50
CA ASN A 491 23.88 30.16 -42.79
C ASN A 491 24.26 31.39 -43.63
N SER A 492 25.03 31.19 -44.70
CA SER A 492 25.59 32.27 -45.52
C SER A 492 24.56 33.08 -46.32
N SER A 493 23.31 32.62 -46.38
CA SER A 493 22.19 33.31 -47.02
C SER A 493 21.38 34.21 -46.08
N GLU A 494 21.66 34.17 -44.78
CA GLU A 494 20.97 34.92 -43.74
C GLU A 494 21.93 35.86 -43.01
N PRO A 495 21.43 36.86 -42.26
CA PRO A 495 22.28 37.75 -41.49
C PRO A 495 23.16 36.98 -40.49
N LYS A 496 24.39 37.49 -40.28
CA LYS A 496 25.46 36.80 -39.55
C LYS A 496 25.18 36.60 -38.06
N HIS A 497 24.26 37.38 -37.49
CA HIS A 497 23.90 37.33 -36.08
C HIS A 497 22.40 37.09 -35.92
N ILE A 498 22.05 36.10 -35.09
CA ILE A 498 20.68 35.82 -34.67
C ILE A 498 20.54 36.09 -33.18
N LEU A 499 19.55 36.91 -32.84
CA LEU A 499 19.10 37.16 -31.47
C LEU A 499 17.90 36.26 -31.19
N VAL A 500 17.93 35.56 -30.07
CA VAL A 500 16.85 34.68 -29.62
C VAL A 500 16.44 35.08 -28.21
N MET A 501 15.14 35.06 -27.93
CA MET A 501 14.59 35.45 -26.63
C MET A 501 13.43 34.55 -26.23
N LYS A 502 13.35 34.21 -24.94
CA LYS A 502 12.22 33.53 -24.33
C LYS A 502 11.82 34.18 -23.02
N GLY A 503 10.55 34.07 -22.62
CA GLY A 503 10.08 34.69 -21.38
C GLY A 503 8.60 34.50 -21.11
N ALA A 504 8.07 35.31 -20.18
CA ALA A 504 6.64 35.34 -19.91
C ALA A 504 5.87 35.72 -21.19
N PRO A 505 4.80 34.99 -21.58
CA PRO A 505 4.11 35.16 -22.87
C PRO A 505 3.72 36.61 -23.18
N GLU A 506 3.12 37.30 -22.20
CA GLU A 506 2.69 38.70 -22.33
C GLU A 506 3.87 39.65 -22.55
N ARG A 507 5.02 39.39 -21.90
CA ARG A 507 6.22 40.21 -22.01
C ARG A 507 6.96 40.03 -23.32
N ILE A 508 6.87 38.84 -23.90
CA ILE A 508 7.44 38.56 -25.21
C ILE A 508 6.57 39.19 -26.30
N LEU A 509 5.24 39.07 -26.19
CA LEU A 509 4.30 39.68 -27.14
C LEU A 509 4.48 41.21 -27.21
N ASP A 510 4.59 41.89 -26.06
CA ASP A 510 4.80 43.35 -25.98
C ASP A 510 6.08 43.83 -26.72
N ARG A 511 7.03 42.93 -26.96
CA ARG A 511 8.33 43.23 -27.61
C ARG A 511 8.37 42.83 -29.08
N CYS A 512 7.31 42.21 -29.60
CA CYS A 512 7.26 41.73 -30.98
C CYS A 512 6.40 42.64 -31.86
N SER A 513 6.82 42.82 -33.11
CA SER A 513 6.08 43.58 -34.13
C SER A 513 5.68 42.73 -35.33
N THR A 514 6.37 41.61 -35.56
CA THR A 514 6.04 40.60 -36.57
C THR A 514 5.83 39.23 -35.94
N ILE A 515 5.20 38.32 -36.68
CA ILE A 515 5.00 36.91 -36.32
C ILE A 515 5.38 36.01 -37.49
N LEU A 516 5.97 34.86 -37.21
CA LEU A 516 6.34 33.86 -38.20
C LEU A 516 5.18 32.89 -38.47
N ILE A 517 4.67 32.88 -39.70
CA ILE A 517 3.61 31.96 -40.14
C ILE A 517 4.09 31.21 -41.39
N GLN A 518 4.16 29.89 -41.30
CA GLN A 518 4.63 28.97 -42.35
C GLN A 518 5.98 29.42 -42.95
N GLY A 519 6.89 29.92 -42.11
CA GLY A 519 8.20 30.43 -42.52
C GLY A 519 8.23 31.83 -43.13
N LYS A 520 7.12 32.58 -43.15
CA LYS A 520 7.07 33.98 -43.59
C LYS A 520 6.73 34.92 -42.44
N GLU A 521 7.46 36.02 -42.34
CA GLU A 521 7.15 37.08 -41.38
C GLU A 521 5.93 37.89 -41.84
N GLN A 522 4.96 38.06 -40.94
CA GLN A 522 3.78 38.90 -41.11
C GLN A 522 3.70 39.93 -39.98
N PRO A 523 3.11 41.11 -40.18
CA PRO A 523 2.91 42.07 -39.09
C PRO A 523 1.98 41.49 -38.03
N LEU A 524 2.26 41.78 -36.76
CA LEU A 524 1.44 41.36 -35.62
C LEU A 524 0.18 42.24 -35.52
N ASP A 525 -0.87 41.87 -36.24
CA ASP A 525 -2.17 42.55 -36.22
C ASP A 525 -3.02 42.17 -34.99
N ASP A 526 -4.15 42.86 -34.81
CA ASP A 526 -5.02 42.65 -33.65
C ASP A 526 -5.72 41.28 -33.70
N GLU A 527 -5.98 40.72 -34.88
CA GLU A 527 -6.54 39.38 -35.06
C GLU A 527 -5.59 38.30 -34.53
N MET A 528 -4.29 38.38 -34.86
CA MET A 528 -3.29 37.44 -34.34
C MET A 528 -3.02 37.63 -32.85
N LYS A 529 -3.15 38.85 -32.30
CA LYS A 529 -3.06 39.08 -30.85
C LYS A 529 -4.23 38.44 -30.10
N ASP A 530 -5.44 38.53 -30.63
CA ASP A 530 -6.62 37.87 -30.06
C ASP A 530 -6.47 36.34 -30.13
N ALA A 531 -5.99 35.80 -31.26
CA ALA A 531 -5.72 34.38 -31.39
C ALA A 531 -4.64 33.88 -30.42
N PHE A 532 -3.55 34.66 -30.25
CA PHE A 532 -2.53 34.41 -29.24
C PHE A 532 -3.13 34.39 -27.82
N GLN A 533 -3.99 35.37 -27.47
CA GLN A 533 -4.57 35.43 -26.14
C GLN A 533 -5.50 34.26 -25.85
N ASN A 534 -6.29 33.84 -26.84
CA ASN A 534 -7.13 32.65 -26.72
C ASN A 534 -6.29 31.40 -26.46
N ALA A 535 -5.21 31.19 -27.23
CA ALA A 535 -4.31 30.06 -27.02
C ALA A 535 -3.60 30.13 -25.65
N TYR A 536 -3.16 31.31 -25.22
CA TYR A 536 -2.53 31.50 -23.90
C TYR A 536 -3.49 31.16 -22.75
N LEU A 537 -4.74 31.63 -22.82
CA LEU A 537 -5.76 31.34 -21.81
C LEU A 537 -6.18 29.87 -21.82
N GLU A 538 -6.25 29.24 -22.99
CA GLU A 538 -6.54 27.80 -23.13
C GLU A 538 -5.45 26.94 -22.48
N LEU A 539 -4.18 27.18 -22.84
CA LEU A 539 -3.04 26.45 -22.27
C LEU A 539 -2.88 26.71 -20.76
N GLY A 540 -3.11 27.95 -20.30
CA GLY A 540 -3.15 28.28 -18.88
C GLY A 540 -4.32 27.60 -18.15
N GLY A 541 -5.47 27.47 -18.80
CA GLY A 541 -6.65 26.77 -18.29
C GLY A 541 -6.45 25.26 -18.13
N LEU A 542 -5.53 24.67 -18.90
CA LEU A 542 -5.06 23.29 -18.73
C LEU A 542 -4.07 23.12 -17.57
N GLY A 543 -3.80 24.19 -16.80
CA GLY A 543 -2.86 24.16 -15.68
C GLY A 543 -1.40 24.06 -16.12
N GLU A 544 -1.11 24.40 -17.37
CA GLU A 544 0.23 24.33 -17.94
C GLU A 544 0.95 25.66 -17.79
N ARG A 545 2.27 25.59 -17.62
CA ARG A 545 3.13 26.76 -17.61
C ARG A 545 3.50 27.11 -19.04
N VAL A 546 3.12 28.30 -19.49
CA VAL A 546 3.34 28.78 -20.87
C VAL A 546 4.53 29.73 -20.94
N LEU A 547 5.38 29.57 -21.97
CA LEU A 547 6.48 30.47 -22.31
C LEU A 547 6.36 30.97 -23.75
N GLY A 548 6.68 32.25 -23.96
CA GLY A 548 6.77 32.84 -25.30
C GLY A 548 8.18 32.81 -25.86
N PHE A 549 8.29 32.62 -27.18
CA PHE A 549 9.56 32.52 -27.90
C PHE A 549 9.56 33.44 -29.12
N CYS A 550 10.61 34.23 -29.25
CA CYS A 550 10.82 35.11 -30.39
C CYS A 550 12.29 35.13 -30.83
N HIS A 551 12.52 35.56 -32.06
CA HIS A 551 13.86 35.77 -32.60
C HIS A 551 13.94 37.05 -33.42
N TYR A 552 15.16 37.45 -33.74
CA TYR A 552 15.40 38.56 -34.65
C TYR A 552 16.75 38.39 -35.34
N PHE A 553 16.76 38.53 -36.67
CA PHE A 553 17.99 38.54 -37.43
C PHE A 553 18.55 39.97 -37.44
N LEU A 554 19.74 40.14 -36.87
CA LEU A 554 20.37 41.46 -36.75
C LEU A 554 20.95 41.89 -38.10
N PRO A 555 20.63 43.10 -38.61
CA PRO A 555 21.12 43.54 -39.92
C PRO A 555 22.65 43.63 -39.96
N ASP A 556 23.28 43.00 -40.96
CA ASP A 556 24.74 42.96 -41.12
C ASP A 556 25.36 44.36 -41.29
N ASP A 557 24.61 45.31 -41.85
CA ASP A 557 25.02 46.71 -42.03
C ASP A 557 25.24 47.43 -40.69
N GLN A 558 24.47 47.05 -39.66
CA GLN A 558 24.53 47.65 -38.32
C GLN A 558 25.40 46.81 -37.37
N PHE A 559 25.40 45.48 -37.54
CA PHE A 559 26.04 44.53 -36.65
C PHE A 559 27.03 43.62 -37.42
N PRO A 560 28.16 44.17 -37.89
CA PRO A 560 29.14 43.42 -38.67
C PRO A 560 29.82 42.32 -37.85
N GLU A 561 30.47 41.38 -38.54
CA GLU A 561 31.17 40.27 -37.90
C GLU A 561 32.29 40.75 -36.96
N GLY A 562 32.18 40.44 -35.68
CA GLY A 562 33.09 40.94 -34.64
C GLY A 562 32.58 42.16 -33.87
N PHE A 563 31.35 42.62 -34.13
CA PHE A 563 30.67 43.62 -33.31
C PHE A 563 30.66 43.22 -31.83
N ARG A 564 30.97 44.16 -30.93
CA ARG A 564 31.01 43.93 -29.49
C ARG A 564 29.65 44.28 -28.88
N PHE A 565 28.90 43.26 -28.52
CA PHE A 565 27.64 43.42 -27.81
C PHE A 565 27.90 43.80 -26.35
N ASP A 566 27.33 44.93 -25.91
CA ASP A 566 27.39 45.40 -24.53
C ASP A 566 26.08 45.02 -23.80
N LEU A 567 26.22 44.46 -22.61
CA LEU A 567 25.12 43.92 -21.81
C LEU A 567 24.64 44.90 -20.74
N ASP A 568 25.49 45.86 -20.35
CA ASP A 568 25.17 46.86 -19.33
C ASP A 568 24.46 48.06 -19.95
N ASP A 569 25.01 48.57 -21.07
CA ASP A 569 24.37 49.55 -21.95
C ASP A 569 23.94 48.87 -23.24
N VAL A 570 22.71 48.32 -23.24
CA VAL A 570 22.16 47.48 -24.31
C VAL A 570 22.28 48.18 -25.68
N ASN A 571 23.21 47.71 -26.51
CA ASN A 571 23.55 48.30 -27.81
C ASN A 571 22.94 47.55 -29.01
N PHE A 572 21.91 46.74 -28.77
CA PHE A 572 21.19 45.93 -29.76
C PHE A 572 19.67 46.00 -29.52
N PRO A 573 18.83 45.76 -30.55
CA PRO A 573 17.38 45.86 -30.40
C PRO A 573 16.82 44.78 -29.46
N THR A 574 15.92 45.19 -28.56
CA THR A 574 15.15 44.32 -27.64
C THR A 574 13.64 44.48 -27.80
N GLU A 575 13.23 45.19 -28.85
CA GLU A 575 11.86 45.50 -29.26
C GLU A 575 11.78 45.36 -30.79
N ASN A 576 10.56 45.26 -31.34
CA ASN A 576 10.30 44.97 -32.76
C ASN A 576 10.88 43.62 -33.23
N LEU A 577 10.83 42.62 -32.35
CA LEU A 577 11.27 41.25 -32.63
C LEU A 577 10.20 40.48 -33.43
N CYS A 578 10.57 39.33 -33.99
CA CYS A 578 9.66 38.41 -34.67
C CYS A 578 9.21 37.30 -33.71
N PHE A 579 7.92 37.28 -33.37
CA PHE A 579 7.30 36.25 -32.56
C PHE A 579 7.24 34.92 -33.33
N VAL A 580 7.60 33.81 -32.69
CA VAL A 580 7.63 32.49 -33.38
C VAL A 580 6.59 31.54 -32.81
N GLY A 581 6.41 31.49 -31.49
CA GLY A 581 5.44 30.58 -30.90
C GLY A 581 5.42 30.56 -29.38
N LEU A 582 4.47 29.80 -28.83
CA LEU A 582 4.41 29.42 -27.43
C LEU A 582 4.85 27.98 -27.25
N MET A 583 5.45 27.66 -26.11
CA MET A 583 5.51 26.29 -25.60
C MET A 583 4.97 26.26 -24.18
N SER A 584 4.09 25.31 -23.91
CA SER A 584 3.60 25.02 -22.58
C SER A 584 4.18 23.72 -22.05
N MET A 585 4.26 23.63 -20.74
CA MET A 585 4.83 22.48 -20.05
C MET A 585 4.10 22.22 -18.76
N ILE A 586 4.00 20.94 -18.41
CA ILE A 586 3.38 20.46 -17.19
C ILE A 586 4.17 19.26 -16.66
N ASP A 587 3.90 18.86 -15.42
CA ASP A 587 4.28 17.54 -14.93
C ASP A 587 3.21 16.52 -15.36
N PRO A 588 3.46 15.71 -16.41
CA PRO A 588 2.41 14.93 -17.04
C PRO A 588 2.12 13.63 -16.26
N PRO A 589 0.92 13.06 -16.43
CA PRO A 589 0.60 11.72 -15.93
C PRO A 589 1.58 10.65 -16.43
N ARG A 590 1.75 9.58 -15.66
CA ARG A 590 2.43 8.36 -16.15
C ARG A 590 1.54 7.66 -17.18
N ALA A 591 2.14 7.00 -18.16
CA ALA A 591 1.43 6.44 -19.31
C ALA A 591 0.31 5.44 -18.92
N ALA A 592 0.53 4.64 -17.87
CA ALA A 592 -0.44 3.63 -17.42
C ALA A 592 -1.51 4.17 -16.46
N VAL A 593 -1.37 5.40 -15.95
CA VAL A 593 -2.24 5.95 -14.89
C VAL A 593 -3.69 6.15 -15.36
N PRO A 594 -3.99 6.76 -16.53
CA PRO A 594 -5.37 6.96 -16.97
C PRO A 594 -6.16 5.64 -17.07
N ASP A 595 -5.59 4.60 -17.69
CA ASP A 595 -6.22 3.28 -17.80
C ASP A 595 -6.38 2.61 -16.41
N ALA A 596 -5.37 2.74 -15.54
CA ALA A 596 -5.43 2.17 -14.21
C ALA A 596 -6.52 2.81 -13.33
N VAL A 597 -6.66 4.14 -13.37
CA VAL A 597 -7.75 4.86 -12.66
C VAL A 597 -9.11 4.43 -13.22
N ALA A 598 -9.26 4.33 -14.54
CA ALA A 598 -10.49 3.87 -15.17
C ALA A 598 -10.85 2.42 -14.74
N LYS A 599 -9.87 1.52 -14.63
CA LYS A 599 -10.07 0.15 -14.13
C LYS A 599 -10.46 0.11 -12.66
N CYS A 600 -9.84 0.91 -11.80
CA CYS A 600 -10.24 1.04 -10.40
C CYS A 600 -11.70 1.52 -10.27
N ARG A 601 -12.10 2.54 -11.05
CA ARG A 601 -13.49 3.02 -11.07
C ARG A 601 -14.46 1.99 -11.62
N SER A 602 -14.06 1.25 -12.66
CA SER A 602 -14.85 0.13 -13.22
C SER A 602 -15.08 -0.97 -12.19
N ALA A 603 -14.11 -1.18 -11.29
CA ALA A 603 -14.20 -2.08 -10.15
C ALA A 603 -15.00 -1.52 -8.97
N GLY A 604 -15.62 -0.34 -9.12
CA GLY A 604 -16.45 0.33 -8.11
C GLY A 604 -15.66 1.05 -7.01
N ILE A 605 -14.36 1.29 -7.21
CA ILE A 605 -13.51 2.00 -6.24
C ILE A 605 -13.62 3.51 -6.47
N LYS A 606 -13.86 4.26 -5.41
CA LYS A 606 -13.83 5.74 -5.43
C LYS A 606 -12.38 6.22 -5.42
N VAL A 607 -11.99 7.06 -6.36
CA VAL A 607 -10.63 7.62 -6.43
C VAL A 607 -10.69 9.10 -6.06
N ILE A 608 -9.90 9.50 -5.07
CA ILE A 608 -9.81 10.86 -4.54
C ILE A 608 -8.37 11.33 -4.73
N MET A 609 -8.19 12.52 -5.30
CA MET A 609 -6.87 13.16 -5.36
C MET A 609 -6.64 13.97 -4.08
N VAL A 610 -5.48 13.81 -3.45
CA VAL A 610 -5.08 14.55 -2.25
C VAL A 610 -3.67 15.09 -2.43
N THR A 611 -3.56 16.36 -2.84
CA THR A 611 -2.29 16.98 -3.25
C THR A 611 -2.04 18.31 -2.56
N GLY A 612 -0.76 18.63 -2.35
CA GLY A 612 -0.31 19.96 -1.94
C GLY A 612 -0.20 20.96 -3.09
N ASP A 613 -0.44 20.53 -4.33
CA ASP A 613 -0.36 21.35 -5.55
C ASP A 613 -1.52 22.35 -5.66
N HIS A 614 -1.34 23.35 -6.53
CA HIS A 614 -2.32 24.40 -6.79
C HIS A 614 -3.64 23.82 -7.39
N PRO A 615 -4.82 24.35 -7.03
CA PRO A 615 -6.12 23.81 -7.47
C PRO A 615 -6.29 23.70 -8.98
N ILE A 616 -5.77 24.66 -9.76
CA ILE A 616 -5.91 24.67 -11.22
C ILE A 616 -5.19 23.45 -11.83
N THR A 617 -3.92 23.26 -11.47
CA THR A 617 -3.10 22.12 -11.93
C THR A 617 -3.70 20.79 -11.45
N ALA A 618 -4.11 20.72 -10.18
CA ALA A 618 -4.74 19.53 -9.61
C ALA A 618 -6.02 19.14 -10.37
N LYS A 619 -6.88 20.12 -10.67
CA LYS A 619 -8.11 19.91 -11.44
C LYS A 619 -7.82 19.44 -12.87
N ALA A 620 -6.85 20.05 -13.55
CA ALA A 620 -6.47 19.67 -14.90
C ALA A 620 -5.92 18.23 -14.97
N ILE A 621 -4.98 17.88 -14.07
CA ILE A 621 -4.46 16.51 -13.98
C ILE A 621 -5.57 15.53 -13.60
N ALA A 622 -6.46 15.88 -12.67
CA ALA A 622 -7.58 15.03 -12.28
C ALA A 622 -8.52 14.72 -13.45
N LYS A 623 -8.75 15.67 -14.37
CA LYS A 623 -9.45 15.43 -15.64
C LYS A 623 -8.63 14.51 -16.55
N GLY A 624 -7.34 14.80 -16.75
CA GLY A 624 -6.45 14.02 -17.62
C GLY A 624 -6.28 12.55 -17.22
N VAL A 625 -6.35 12.23 -15.92
CA VAL A 625 -6.27 10.84 -15.42
C VAL A 625 -7.62 10.16 -15.23
N GLY A 626 -8.74 10.88 -15.43
CA GLY A 626 -10.09 10.32 -15.28
C GLY A 626 -10.62 10.21 -13.84
N ILE A 627 -10.06 10.98 -12.90
CA ILE A 627 -10.64 11.16 -11.55
C ILE A 627 -11.90 12.03 -11.65
N ILE A 628 -11.80 13.14 -12.40
CA ILE A 628 -12.95 13.93 -12.84
C ILE A 628 -13.31 13.48 -14.25
N SER A 629 -14.55 13.02 -14.45
CA SER A 629 -14.99 12.57 -15.77
C SER A 629 -15.28 13.75 -16.70
N GLU A 630 -15.08 13.55 -18.01
CA GLU A 630 -15.54 14.51 -19.01
C GLU A 630 -17.05 14.78 -18.87
N GLY A 631 -17.43 16.05 -18.88
CA GLY A 631 -18.82 16.50 -18.74
C GLY A 631 -19.32 16.67 -17.29
N ASN A 632 -18.58 16.22 -16.27
CA ASN A 632 -18.90 16.58 -14.89
C ASN A 632 -18.34 17.97 -14.53
N GLU A 633 -19.17 18.77 -13.88
CA GLU A 633 -18.87 20.15 -13.52
C GLU A 633 -18.70 20.30 -12.00
N THR A 634 -17.84 21.23 -11.59
CA THR A 634 -17.79 21.73 -10.20
C THR A 634 -18.80 22.85 -9.98
N VAL A 635 -19.03 23.24 -8.73
CA VAL A 635 -19.93 24.36 -8.39
C VAL A 635 -19.46 25.65 -9.08
N GLU A 636 -18.15 25.86 -9.16
CA GLU A 636 -17.51 26.99 -9.84
C GLU A 636 -17.69 26.92 -11.36
N ASP A 637 -17.63 25.72 -11.95
CA ASP A 637 -17.85 25.54 -13.39
C ASP A 637 -19.31 25.87 -13.78
N ILE A 638 -20.27 25.40 -12.98
CA ILE A 638 -21.69 25.70 -13.18
C ILE A 638 -21.94 27.21 -13.06
N ALA A 639 -21.36 27.84 -12.04
CA ALA A 639 -21.45 29.28 -11.82
C ALA A 639 -20.89 30.08 -13.01
N ALA A 640 -19.70 29.71 -13.49
CA ALA A 640 -19.05 30.35 -14.63
C ALA A 640 -19.85 30.15 -15.93
N ARG A 641 -20.36 28.94 -16.19
CA ARG A 641 -21.17 28.62 -17.37
C ARG A 641 -22.50 29.38 -17.40
N LEU A 642 -23.18 29.48 -16.25
CA LEU A 642 -24.44 30.19 -16.12
C LEU A 642 -24.28 31.70 -15.90
N ASN A 643 -23.04 32.16 -15.68
CA ASN A 643 -22.70 33.54 -15.34
C ASN A 643 -23.47 34.05 -14.10
N ILE A 644 -23.58 33.21 -13.07
CA ILE A 644 -24.22 33.51 -11.78
C ILE A 644 -23.21 33.39 -10.63
N PRO A 645 -23.46 34.01 -9.45
CA PRO A 645 -22.63 33.82 -8.27
C PRO A 645 -22.61 32.36 -7.79
N VAL A 646 -21.46 31.88 -7.31
CA VAL A 646 -21.27 30.50 -6.78
C VAL A 646 -22.29 30.16 -5.68
N SER A 647 -22.73 31.14 -4.88
CA SER A 647 -23.72 30.97 -3.82
C SER A 647 -25.12 30.61 -4.30
N GLU A 648 -25.45 30.86 -5.57
CA GLU A 648 -26.77 30.55 -6.15
C GLU A 648 -26.83 29.14 -6.76
N VAL A 649 -25.67 28.49 -6.93
CA VAL A 649 -25.60 27.13 -7.45
C VAL A 649 -25.92 26.14 -6.33
N ASN A 650 -26.84 25.21 -6.61
CA ASN A 650 -27.11 24.11 -5.69
C ASN A 650 -25.90 23.14 -5.71
N PRO A 651 -25.20 22.92 -4.58
CA PRO A 651 -24.05 22.02 -4.54
C PRO A 651 -24.37 20.57 -4.92
N ARG A 652 -25.65 20.16 -4.87
CA ARG A 652 -26.09 18.82 -5.24
C ARG A 652 -26.08 18.56 -6.75
N ASP A 653 -26.11 19.62 -7.56
CA ASP A 653 -26.07 19.49 -9.01
C ASP A 653 -24.63 19.20 -9.49
N ALA A 654 -23.62 19.58 -8.71
CA ALA A 654 -22.22 19.31 -8.97
C ALA A 654 -21.79 17.93 -8.42
N LYS A 655 -21.48 16.99 -9.31
CA LYS A 655 -20.92 15.68 -8.93
C LYS A 655 -19.45 15.73 -8.55
N ALA A 656 -18.73 16.73 -9.07
CA ALA A 656 -17.32 16.96 -8.81
C ALA A 656 -17.13 18.17 -7.88
N CYS A 657 -16.11 18.13 -7.02
CA CYS A 657 -15.71 19.27 -6.22
C CYS A 657 -14.19 19.38 -6.09
N VAL A 658 -13.69 20.61 -6.05
CA VAL A 658 -12.29 20.91 -5.74
C VAL A 658 -12.26 21.67 -4.42
N VAL A 659 -11.67 21.08 -3.40
CA VAL A 659 -11.62 21.66 -2.05
C VAL A 659 -10.20 22.16 -1.77
N HIS A 660 -10.08 23.44 -1.41
CA HIS A 660 -8.80 24.05 -1.09
C HIS A 660 -8.41 23.79 0.38
N GLY A 661 -7.13 23.54 0.65
CA GLY A 661 -6.63 23.26 2.01
C GLY A 661 -6.92 24.38 3.02
N GLY A 662 -6.99 25.64 2.57
CA GLY A 662 -7.40 26.78 3.41
C GLY A 662 -8.86 26.70 3.89
N GLU A 663 -9.76 26.15 3.06
CA GLU A 663 -11.15 25.92 3.42
C GLU A 663 -11.26 24.70 4.33
N LEU A 664 -10.52 23.63 4.02
CA LEU A 664 -10.48 22.40 4.82
C LEU A 664 -10.02 22.66 6.26
N LYS A 665 -9.15 23.66 6.47
CA LYS A 665 -8.67 24.07 7.80
C LYS A 665 -9.78 24.56 8.74
N ILE A 666 -10.82 25.19 8.20
CA ILE A 666 -11.95 25.73 8.98
C ILE A 666 -13.16 24.78 9.02
N MET A 667 -13.11 23.66 8.30
CA MET A 667 -14.19 22.68 8.26
C MET A 667 -14.21 21.81 9.51
N THR A 668 -15.41 21.50 9.99
CA THR A 668 -15.61 20.45 10.99
C THR A 668 -15.56 19.06 10.34
N SER A 669 -15.39 18.01 11.15
CA SER A 669 -15.41 16.63 10.64
C SER A 669 -16.73 16.26 9.95
N GLU A 670 -17.85 16.82 10.40
CA GLU A 670 -19.18 16.59 9.82
C GLU A 670 -19.31 17.22 8.43
N MET A 671 -18.77 18.43 8.23
CA MET A 671 -18.76 19.09 6.92
C MET A 671 -17.91 18.32 5.92
N LEU A 672 -16.76 17.80 6.34
CA LEU A 672 -15.93 16.94 5.51
C LEU A 672 -16.66 15.64 5.15
N ASP A 673 -17.34 15.03 6.12
CA ASP A 673 -18.12 13.81 5.90
C ASP A 673 -19.26 14.04 4.87
N ASP A 674 -19.89 15.21 4.87
CA ASP A 674 -20.88 15.58 3.85
C ASP A 674 -20.25 15.70 2.45
N ILE A 675 -19.12 16.38 2.31
CA ILE A 675 -18.38 16.47 1.03
C ILE A 675 -18.07 15.07 0.49
N LEU A 676 -17.57 14.19 1.37
CA LEU A 676 -17.20 12.81 1.02
C LEU A 676 -18.40 11.95 0.62
N LYS A 677 -19.59 12.18 1.19
CA LYS A 677 -20.81 11.42 0.86
C LYS A 677 -21.44 11.85 -0.45
N TYR A 678 -21.52 13.16 -0.69
CA TYR A 678 -22.37 13.69 -1.73
C TYR A 678 -21.67 13.95 -3.06
N HIS A 679 -20.34 14.14 -3.06
CA HIS A 679 -19.56 14.28 -4.29
C HIS A 679 -18.86 12.96 -4.61
N THR A 680 -19.00 12.49 -5.85
CA THR A 680 -18.38 11.23 -6.29
C THR A 680 -16.94 11.43 -6.74
N GLU A 681 -16.62 12.61 -7.27
CA GLU A 681 -15.32 12.96 -7.85
C GLU A 681 -14.72 14.11 -7.04
N ILE A 682 -13.67 13.83 -6.27
CA ILE A 682 -13.17 14.78 -5.26
C ILE A 682 -11.68 15.02 -5.48
N VAL A 683 -11.31 16.29 -5.49
CA VAL A 683 -9.92 16.75 -5.51
C VAL A 683 -9.71 17.65 -4.30
N PHE A 684 -8.82 17.24 -3.40
CA PHE A 684 -8.29 18.11 -2.36
C PHE A 684 -6.95 18.67 -2.82
N ALA A 685 -6.87 20.00 -2.93
CA ALA A 685 -5.70 20.72 -3.40
C ALA A 685 -5.13 21.63 -2.31
N ARG A 686 -3.84 21.97 -2.42
CA ARG A 686 -3.11 22.75 -1.42
C ARG A 686 -3.19 22.19 0.01
N THR A 687 -3.24 20.87 0.15
CA THR A 687 -3.36 20.21 1.46
C THR A 687 -2.03 20.08 2.20
N SER A 688 -2.04 20.26 3.52
CA SER A 688 -0.92 19.93 4.40
C SER A 688 -0.84 18.41 4.70
N PRO A 689 0.32 17.86 5.11
CA PRO A 689 0.47 16.46 5.50
C PRO A 689 -0.57 16.00 6.53
N GLN A 690 -0.89 16.87 7.51
CA GLN A 690 -1.89 16.63 8.54
C GLN A 690 -3.31 16.58 7.95
N GLN A 691 -3.60 17.43 6.98
CA GLN A 691 -4.88 17.40 6.27
C GLN A 691 -5.06 16.12 5.46
N LYS A 692 -3.99 15.59 4.83
CA LYS A 692 -4.04 14.28 4.16
C LYS A 692 -4.49 13.18 5.12
N LEU A 693 -3.93 13.16 6.34
CA LEU A 693 -4.35 12.25 7.40
C LEU A 693 -5.84 12.44 7.78
N ILE A 694 -6.30 13.68 7.95
CA ILE A 694 -7.70 13.98 8.29
C ILE A 694 -8.67 13.49 7.22
N ILE A 695 -8.30 13.63 5.93
CA ILE A 695 -9.09 13.15 4.80
C ILE A 695 -9.22 11.62 4.84
N VAL A 696 -8.11 10.91 5.09
CA VAL A 696 -8.10 9.45 5.24
C VAL A 696 -8.99 9.02 6.41
N GLU A 697 -8.85 9.66 7.58
CA GLU A 697 -9.71 9.40 8.74
C GLU A 697 -11.19 9.67 8.42
N GLY A 698 -11.50 10.70 7.63
CA GLY A 698 -12.86 10.98 7.17
C GLY A 698 -13.45 9.87 6.29
N CYS A 699 -12.66 9.34 5.36
CA CYS A 699 -13.07 8.21 4.53
C CYS A 699 -13.29 6.94 5.39
N GLN A 700 -12.38 6.66 6.32
CA GLN A 700 -12.49 5.52 7.25
C GLN A 700 -13.71 5.64 8.18
N ARG A 701 -14.07 6.85 8.64
CA ARG A 701 -15.28 7.08 9.45
C ARG A 701 -16.58 6.70 8.74
N GLN A 702 -16.61 6.75 7.40
CA GLN A 702 -17.75 6.25 6.62
C GLN A 702 -17.83 4.72 6.56
N GLY A 703 -16.86 4.01 7.14
CA GLY A 703 -16.73 2.55 7.06
C GLY A 703 -16.11 2.07 5.75
N ALA A 704 -15.49 2.96 4.98
CA ALA A 704 -14.75 2.59 3.77
C ALA A 704 -13.36 2.02 4.13
N ILE A 705 -12.88 1.07 3.32
CA ILE A 705 -11.50 0.59 3.38
C ILE A 705 -10.68 1.46 2.43
N VAL A 706 -9.70 2.17 2.99
CA VAL A 706 -8.97 3.25 2.32
C VAL A 706 -7.54 2.81 2.03
N ALA A 707 -7.19 2.80 0.74
CA ALA A 707 -5.81 2.72 0.29
C ALA A 707 -5.25 4.11 0.04
N VAL A 708 -4.02 4.37 0.45
CA VAL A 708 -3.31 5.62 0.14
C VAL A 708 -2.11 5.31 -0.75
N THR A 709 -1.96 6.08 -1.83
CA THR A 709 -0.80 5.99 -2.73
C THR A 709 -0.03 7.31 -2.71
N GLY A 710 1.27 7.23 -2.42
CA GLY A 710 2.11 8.42 -2.26
C GLY A 710 3.60 8.15 -2.44
N ASP A 711 4.39 9.19 -2.60
CA ASP A 711 5.85 9.12 -2.80
C ASP A 711 6.60 10.03 -1.81
N GLY A 712 6.06 11.20 -1.48
CA GLY A 712 6.69 12.19 -0.64
C GLY A 712 6.60 11.93 0.87
N VAL A 713 7.36 12.70 1.66
CA VAL A 713 7.35 12.60 3.13
C VAL A 713 6.02 13.13 3.70
N ASN A 714 5.41 14.09 3.01
CA ASN A 714 4.06 14.60 3.26
C ASN A 714 2.97 13.52 3.27
N ASP A 715 3.17 12.40 2.57
CA ASP A 715 2.21 11.29 2.52
C ASP A 715 2.35 10.32 3.69
N SER A 716 3.48 10.36 4.40
CA SER A 716 3.80 9.36 5.43
C SER A 716 2.75 9.22 6.54
N PRO A 717 2.10 10.28 7.07
CA PRO A 717 1.05 10.11 8.06
C PRO A 717 -0.20 9.46 7.47
N ALA A 718 -0.57 9.84 6.24
CA ALA A 718 -1.72 9.29 5.53
C ALA A 718 -1.49 7.81 5.16
N LEU A 719 -0.30 7.49 4.62
CA LEU A 719 0.14 6.12 4.31
C LEU A 719 0.08 5.21 5.53
N LYS A 720 0.51 5.72 6.69
CA LYS A 720 0.51 4.92 7.92
C LYS A 720 -0.89 4.67 8.48
N LYS A 721 -1.78 5.67 8.36
CA LYS A 721 -3.14 5.59 8.90
C LYS A 721 -4.10 4.81 8.00
N ALA A 722 -3.82 4.78 6.70
CA ALA A 722 -4.57 4.00 5.73
C ALA A 722 -4.68 2.53 6.15
N ASP A 723 -5.73 1.86 5.69
CA ASP A 723 -5.84 0.41 5.86
C ASP A 723 -4.74 -0.30 5.07
N ILE A 724 -4.30 0.32 3.96
CA ILE A 724 -3.11 -0.06 3.21
C ILE A 724 -2.40 1.16 2.62
N GLY A 725 -1.14 1.36 2.99
CA GLY A 725 -0.26 2.34 2.37
C GLY A 725 0.53 1.75 1.20
N VAL A 726 0.56 2.43 0.05
CA VAL A 726 1.31 2.05 -1.15
C VAL A 726 2.31 3.15 -1.50
N ALA A 727 3.60 2.81 -1.52
CA ALA A 727 4.67 3.75 -1.84
C ALA A 727 5.32 3.46 -3.20
N MET A 728 5.80 4.52 -3.86
CA MET A 728 6.62 4.42 -5.07
C MET A 728 8.04 3.95 -4.73
N GLY A 729 8.58 2.99 -5.48
CA GLY A 729 9.86 2.34 -5.21
C GLY A 729 11.08 3.16 -5.64
N ILE A 730 10.96 3.94 -6.70
CA ILE A 730 12.04 4.76 -7.25
C ILE A 730 11.83 6.21 -6.82
N ALA A 731 10.72 6.84 -7.21
CA ALA A 731 10.41 8.23 -6.87
C ALA A 731 10.15 8.46 -5.37
N GLY A 732 9.72 7.43 -4.64
CA GLY A 732 9.36 7.56 -3.23
C GLY A 732 10.53 7.89 -2.32
N SER A 733 10.29 8.76 -1.35
CA SER A 733 11.18 9.00 -0.22
C SER A 733 11.32 7.77 0.67
N ASP A 734 12.41 7.70 1.44
CA ASP A 734 12.61 6.57 2.36
C ASP A 734 11.55 6.53 3.47
N VAL A 735 11.06 7.72 3.89
CA VAL A 735 10.01 7.83 4.91
C VAL A 735 8.68 7.28 4.40
N SER A 736 8.30 7.57 3.15
CA SER A 736 7.06 7.03 2.56
C SER A 736 7.13 5.52 2.37
N LYS A 737 8.24 4.98 1.87
CA LYS A 737 8.49 3.53 1.74
C LYS A 737 8.46 2.81 3.09
N GLN A 738 8.96 3.43 4.15
CA GLN A 738 8.90 2.88 5.50
C GLN A 738 7.49 2.93 6.11
N ALA A 739 6.74 4.01 5.85
CA ALA A 739 5.38 4.17 6.35
C ALA A 739 4.38 3.22 5.67
N ALA A 740 4.55 2.95 4.37
CA ALA A 740 3.68 2.10 3.56
C ALA A 740 3.76 0.61 3.90
N ASP A 741 2.71 -0.14 3.56
CA ASP A 741 2.62 -1.61 3.68
C ASP A 741 3.03 -2.33 2.40
N MET A 742 3.03 -1.61 1.28
CA MET A 742 3.35 -2.11 -0.06
C MET A 742 4.23 -1.11 -0.81
N ILE A 743 5.14 -1.61 -1.65
CA ILE A 743 6.07 -0.82 -2.45
C ILE A 743 5.97 -1.25 -3.92
N LEU A 744 5.75 -0.29 -4.82
CA LEU A 744 5.76 -0.50 -6.27
C LEU A 744 7.18 -0.31 -6.81
N MET A 745 7.92 -1.40 -7.01
CA MET A 745 9.34 -1.33 -7.33
C MET A 745 9.65 -0.69 -8.69
N ASP A 746 8.68 -0.65 -9.60
CA ASP A 746 8.79 -0.10 -10.95
C ASP A 746 8.07 1.24 -11.14
N ASP A 747 7.54 1.83 -10.07
CA ASP A 747 6.73 3.07 -10.10
C ASP A 747 5.52 2.99 -11.05
N ASN A 748 5.03 1.79 -11.35
CA ASN A 748 3.89 1.60 -12.23
C ASN A 748 2.58 1.55 -11.45
N PHE A 749 1.75 2.58 -11.60
CA PHE A 749 0.44 2.66 -10.95
C PHE A 749 -0.51 1.52 -11.36
N ALA A 750 -0.34 0.91 -12.54
CA ALA A 750 -1.15 -0.26 -12.96
C ALA A 750 -0.96 -1.49 -12.05
N SER A 751 0.13 -1.54 -11.28
CA SER A 751 0.36 -2.56 -10.27
C SER A 751 -0.70 -2.54 -9.16
N ILE A 752 -1.36 -1.39 -8.91
CA ILE A 752 -2.49 -1.30 -7.98
C ILE A 752 -3.67 -2.10 -8.50
N VAL A 753 -4.01 -1.98 -9.79
CA VAL A 753 -5.10 -2.75 -10.41
C VAL A 753 -4.85 -4.25 -10.27
N THR A 754 -3.61 -4.66 -10.54
CA THR A 754 -3.17 -6.04 -10.36
C THR A 754 -3.31 -6.49 -8.91
N GLY A 755 -2.95 -5.63 -7.96
CA GLY A 755 -3.06 -5.93 -6.54
C GLY A 755 -4.51 -6.01 -6.05
N VAL A 756 -5.42 -5.17 -6.56
CA VAL A 756 -6.87 -5.27 -6.30
C VAL A 756 -7.40 -6.61 -6.83
N GLU A 757 -7.02 -7.00 -8.05
CA GLU A 757 -7.41 -8.28 -8.67
C GLU A 757 -6.95 -9.48 -7.83
N GLU A 758 -5.66 -9.54 -7.50
CA GLU A 758 -5.09 -10.64 -6.71
C GLU A 758 -5.65 -10.65 -5.28
N GLY A 759 -5.90 -9.48 -4.67
CA GLY A 759 -6.54 -9.35 -3.36
C GLY A 759 -7.98 -9.90 -3.34
N ARG A 760 -8.77 -9.58 -4.37
CA ARG A 760 -10.13 -10.12 -4.55
C ARG A 760 -10.11 -11.63 -4.79
N LEU A 761 -9.14 -12.10 -5.57
CA LEU A 761 -8.95 -13.51 -5.88
C LEU A 761 -8.58 -14.32 -4.64
N ILE A 762 -7.62 -13.86 -3.84
CA ILE A 762 -7.19 -14.57 -2.63
C ILE A 762 -8.32 -14.61 -1.59
N PHE A 763 -9.12 -13.56 -1.46
CA PHE A 763 -10.28 -13.59 -0.56
C PHE A 763 -11.28 -14.70 -0.92
N ASP A 764 -11.65 -14.80 -2.21
CA ASP A 764 -12.54 -15.87 -2.68
C ASP A 764 -11.91 -17.26 -2.55
N ASN A 765 -10.61 -17.39 -2.78
CA ASN A 765 -9.89 -18.66 -2.65
C ASN A 765 -9.68 -19.08 -1.19
N LEU A 766 -9.51 -18.13 -0.27
CA LEU A 766 -9.47 -18.40 1.17
C LEU A 766 -10.82 -18.95 1.65
N LYS A 767 -11.96 -18.43 1.18
CA LYS A 767 -13.27 -19.04 1.46
C LYS A 767 -13.34 -20.51 1.07
N LYS A 768 -12.80 -20.85 -0.12
CA LYS A 768 -12.77 -22.23 -0.63
C LYS A 768 -11.90 -23.13 0.24
N SER A 769 -10.70 -22.65 0.58
CA SER A 769 -9.72 -23.36 1.42
C SER A 769 -10.24 -23.58 2.85
N ILE A 770 -10.87 -22.56 3.44
CA ILE A 770 -11.51 -22.65 4.75
C ILE A 770 -12.70 -23.61 4.70
N ALA A 771 -13.59 -23.52 3.70
CA ALA A 771 -14.73 -24.43 3.57
C ALA A 771 -14.29 -25.89 3.42
N TYR A 772 -13.22 -26.16 2.65
CA TYR A 772 -12.64 -27.50 2.51
C TYR A 772 -12.19 -28.05 3.86
N THR A 773 -11.39 -27.27 4.60
CA THR A 773 -10.84 -27.70 5.91
C THR A 773 -11.96 -27.87 6.93
N LEU A 774 -12.90 -26.93 7.01
CA LEU A 774 -14.02 -27.01 7.96
C LEU A 774 -14.99 -28.17 7.69
N THR A 775 -14.99 -28.72 6.48
CA THR A 775 -15.91 -29.81 6.14
C THR A 775 -15.50 -31.12 6.84
N SER A 776 -14.20 -31.37 7.02
CA SER A 776 -13.67 -32.58 7.68
C SER A 776 -13.84 -32.57 9.21
N ASN A 777 -14.01 -31.40 9.85
CA ASN A 777 -14.27 -31.33 11.29
C ASN A 777 -15.51 -32.16 11.70
N ILE A 778 -16.56 -32.23 10.89
CA ILE A 778 -17.77 -33.00 11.22
C ILE A 778 -17.53 -34.51 11.34
N PRO A 779 -16.97 -35.20 10.32
CA PRO A 779 -16.62 -36.62 10.46
C PRO A 779 -15.58 -36.87 11.54
N GLU A 780 -14.87 -35.86 12.04
CA GLU A 780 -13.94 -35.98 13.18
C GLU A 780 -14.62 -35.84 14.54
N ILE A 781 -15.58 -34.91 14.67
CA ILE A 781 -16.33 -34.66 15.91
C ILE A 781 -17.37 -35.77 16.16
N THR A 782 -18.11 -36.15 15.13
CA THR A 782 -19.25 -37.08 15.27
C THR A 782 -18.89 -38.46 15.85
N PRO A 783 -17.70 -39.05 15.60
CA PRO A 783 -17.18 -40.21 16.34
C PRO A 783 -17.22 -40.06 17.86
N PHE A 784 -16.76 -38.92 18.40
CA PHE A 784 -16.79 -38.66 19.83
C PHE A 784 -18.22 -38.49 20.35
N LEU A 785 -19.09 -37.83 19.57
CA LEU A 785 -20.49 -37.66 19.96
C LEU A 785 -21.22 -39.01 20.06
N MET A 786 -21.01 -39.90 19.07
CA MET A 786 -21.61 -41.24 19.08
C MET A 786 -21.00 -42.14 20.14
N TYR A 787 -19.69 -42.04 20.38
CA TYR A 787 -19.01 -42.75 21.46
C TYR A 787 -19.59 -42.42 22.84
N VAL A 788 -19.91 -41.14 23.10
CA VAL A 788 -20.55 -40.71 24.36
C VAL A 788 -22.04 -41.05 24.41
N ALA A 789 -22.80 -40.72 23.35
CA ALA A 789 -24.26 -40.81 23.37
C ALA A 789 -24.79 -42.24 23.16
N ALA A 790 -24.14 -43.03 22.30
CA ALA A 790 -24.58 -44.38 21.93
C ALA A 790 -23.78 -45.49 22.60
N ASN A 791 -22.75 -45.16 23.40
CA ASN A 791 -21.87 -46.12 24.06
C ASN A 791 -21.30 -47.18 23.09
N VAL A 792 -20.89 -46.74 21.89
CA VAL A 792 -20.24 -47.60 20.88
C VAL A 792 -18.72 -47.52 21.01
N PRO A 793 -17.93 -48.52 20.56
CA PRO A 793 -16.48 -48.40 20.47
C PRO A 793 -16.05 -47.17 19.65
N LEU A 794 -14.95 -46.51 20.04
CA LEU A 794 -14.50 -45.27 19.42
C LEU A 794 -14.22 -45.48 17.92
N ALA A 795 -14.86 -44.69 17.05
CA ALA A 795 -14.76 -44.86 15.60
C ALA A 795 -13.53 -44.16 14.99
N LEU A 796 -13.06 -43.06 15.58
CA LEU A 796 -11.90 -42.29 15.14
C LEU A 796 -11.13 -41.80 16.37
N GLY A 797 -9.81 -41.96 16.37
CA GLY A 797 -8.95 -41.54 17.48
C GLY A 797 -8.39 -40.12 17.29
N THR A 798 -7.90 -39.51 18.37
CA THR A 798 -7.33 -38.16 18.29
C THR A 798 -6.05 -38.09 17.46
N VAL A 799 -5.21 -39.12 17.49
CA VAL A 799 -3.99 -39.18 16.65
C VAL A 799 -4.36 -39.21 15.17
N THR A 800 -5.43 -39.91 14.79
CA THR A 800 -5.90 -39.96 13.40
C THR A 800 -6.49 -38.62 12.95
N ILE A 801 -7.12 -37.84 13.83
CA ILE A 801 -7.56 -36.46 13.55
C ILE A 801 -6.36 -35.58 13.20
N LEU A 802 -5.32 -35.58 14.03
CA LEU A 802 -4.09 -34.81 13.76
C LEU A 802 -3.42 -35.22 12.43
N CYS A 803 -3.52 -36.48 12.01
CA CYS A 803 -3.01 -36.92 10.71
C CYS A 803 -3.79 -36.34 9.52
N ILE A 804 -5.07 -35.97 9.73
CA ILE A 804 -5.90 -35.31 8.72
C ILE A 804 -5.50 -33.84 8.67
N ASP A 805 -5.70 -33.11 9.76
CA ASP A 805 -5.57 -31.65 9.82
C ASP A 805 -4.15 -31.14 9.53
N LEU A 806 -3.14 -31.86 10.01
CA LEU A 806 -1.72 -31.48 9.87
C LEU A 806 -0.96 -32.34 8.86
N GLY A 807 -1.64 -33.29 8.23
CA GLY A 807 -1.06 -34.20 7.26
C GLY A 807 -1.78 -34.10 5.93
N THR A 808 -2.79 -34.94 5.73
CA THR A 808 -3.43 -35.15 4.42
C THR A 808 -4.09 -33.90 3.87
N ASP A 809 -4.75 -33.09 4.69
CA ASP A 809 -5.54 -31.95 4.19
C ASP A 809 -4.71 -30.70 3.88
N MET A 810 -3.44 -30.62 4.32
CA MET A 810 -2.64 -29.41 4.14
C MET A 810 -2.38 -29.06 2.67
N ILE A 811 -1.88 -30.00 1.87
CA ILE A 811 -1.54 -29.73 0.46
C ILE A 811 -2.81 -29.47 -0.38
N PRO A 812 -3.89 -30.27 -0.28
CA PRO A 812 -5.18 -29.95 -0.88
C PRO A 812 -5.69 -28.55 -0.52
N ALA A 813 -5.71 -28.19 0.76
CA ALA A 813 -6.22 -26.89 1.21
C ALA A 813 -5.38 -25.72 0.69
N ILE A 814 -4.04 -25.85 0.66
CA ILE A 814 -3.12 -24.86 0.08
C ILE A 814 -3.31 -24.76 -1.44
N SER A 815 -3.60 -25.87 -2.12
CA SER A 815 -3.75 -25.90 -3.57
C SER A 815 -4.90 -25.03 -4.08
N LEU A 816 -5.93 -24.81 -3.25
CA LEU A 816 -7.08 -23.96 -3.57
C LEU A 816 -6.69 -22.48 -3.72
N ALA A 817 -5.57 -22.03 -3.15
CA ALA A 817 -5.04 -20.68 -3.38
C ALA A 817 -4.58 -20.45 -4.83
N TYR A 818 -4.30 -21.52 -5.59
CA TYR A 818 -3.94 -21.45 -7.00
C TYR A 818 -5.14 -21.41 -7.94
N GLU A 819 -6.36 -21.39 -7.41
CA GLU A 819 -7.55 -21.27 -8.24
C GLU A 819 -7.63 -19.92 -8.96
N ASN A 820 -8.09 -19.97 -10.21
CA ASN A 820 -8.36 -18.77 -11.00
C ASN A 820 -9.76 -18.25 -10.69
N ALA A 821 -9.99 -16.97 -11.02
CA ALA A 821 -11.30 -16.35 -10.89
C ALA A 821 -12.38 -17.11 -11.68
N GLU A 822 -13.58 -17.21 -11.11
CA GLU A 822 -14.75 -17.85 -11.76
C GLU A 822 -15.49 -16.90 -12.71
N THR A 823 -15.40 -15.60 -12.43
CA THR A 823 -16.00 -14.51 -13.18
C THR A 823 -15.01 -13.35 -13.24
N ASP A 824 -15.32 -12.32 -14.03
CA ASP A 824 -14.53 -11.09 -14.05
C ASP A 824 -14.67 -10.33 -12.72
N ILE A 825 -13.72 -10.57 -11.81
CA ILE A 825 -13.69 -9.98 -10.45
C ILE A 825 -13.40 -8.49 -10.46
N MET A 826 -12.98 -7.91 -11.59
CA MET A 826 -12.74 -6.48 -11.75
C MET A 826 -14.01 -5.72 -12.19
N LYS A 827 -15.12 -6.42 -12.45
CA LYS A 827 -16.43 -5.81 -12.75
C LYS A 827 -17.40 -5.75 -11.56
N ARG A 828 -17.11 -6.47 -10.47
CA ARG A 828 -17.91 -6.38 -9.24
C ARG A 828 -17.47 -5.20 -8.38
N LYS A 829 -18.40 -4.67 -7.58
CA LYS A 829 -18.10 -3.66 -6.56
C LYS A 829 -17.15 -4.23 -5.49
N PRO A 830 -16.43 -3.37 -4.73
CA PRO A 830 -15.72 -3.79 -3.53
C PRO A 830 -16.69 -4.46 -2.56
N ARG A 831 -16.20 -5.44 -1.80
CA ARG A 831 -17.01 -6.11 -0.79
C ARG A 831 -17.42 -5.13 0.32
N ASP A 832 -18.60 -5.31 0.89
CA ASP A 832 -18.96 -4.58 2.11
C ASP A 832 -18.39 -5.32 3.32
N ALA A 833 -17.47 -4.68 4.04
CA ALA A 833 -16.79 -5.27 5.20
C ALA A 833 -17.75 -5.67 6.33
N LYS A 834 -18.99 -5.17 6.36
CA LYS A 834 -19.99 -5.52 7.38
C LYS A 834 -20.82 -6.75 6.99
N THR A 835 -21.17 -6.90 5.71
CA THR A 835 -22.05 -7.98 5.25
C THR A 835 -21.28 -9.15 4.64
N ASP A 836 -20.27 -8.86 3.82
CA ASP A 836 -19.53 -9.85 3.03
C ASP A 836 -18.33 -10.38 3.83
N LYS A 837 -18.65 -11.24 4.81
CA LYS A 837 -17.67 -11.89 5.68
C LYS A 837 -16.93 -13.03 4.98
N LEU A 838 -15.70 -13.31 5.44
CA LEU A 838 -14.88 -14.43 5.00
C LEU A 838 -15.55 -15.77 5.37
N VAL A 839 -16.01 -15.89 6.61
CA VAL A 839 -16.81 -17.02 7.08
C VAL A 839 -18.16 -16.50 7.53
N ASN A 840 -19.21 -16.97 6.86
CA ASN A 840 -20.60 -16.62 7.15
C ASN A 840 -21.41 -17.88 7.48
N GLU A 841 -22.65 -17.69 7.93
CA GLU A 841 -23.56 -18.79 8.27
C GLU A 841 -23.80 -19.75 7.09
N ARG A 842 -23.77 -19.25 5.84
CA ARG A 842 -23.92 -20.04 4.62
C ARG A 842 -22.77 -21.02 4.44
N LEU A 843 -21.53 -20.58 4.73
CA LEU A 843 -20.34 -21.42 4.68
C LEU A 843 -20.46 -22.55 5.70
N ILE A 844 -20.84 -22.22 6.94
CA ILE A 844 -21.03 -23.21 8.00
C ILE A 844 -22.19 -24.16 7.66
N SER A 845 -23.31 -23.66 7.14
CA SER A 845 -24.44 -24.48 6.70
C SER A 845 -24.02 -25.51 5.63
N MET A 846 -23.23 -25.08 4.65
CA MET A 846 -22.72 -25.97 3.61
C MET A 846 -21.68 -26.97 4.14
N ALA A 847 -20.65 -26.48 4.83
CA ALA A 847 -19.55 -27.32 5.31
C ALA A 847 -20.00 -28.25 6.44
N TYR A 848 -20.50 -27.68 7.55
CA TYR A 848 -20.89 -28.43 8.73
C TYR A 848 -22.26 -29.10 8.56
N GLY A 849 -23.26 -28.37 8.06
CA GLY A 849 -24.64 -28.83 8.06
C GLY A 849 -24.98 -29.86 6.98
N GLN A 850 -24.22 -29.89 5.87
CA GLN A 850 -24.58 -30.68 4.69
C GLN A 850 -23.46 -31.63 4.27
N ILE A 851 -22.34 -31.10 3.77
CA ILE A 851 -21.28 -31.94 3.17
C ILE A 851 -20.58 -32.77 4.25
N GLY A 852 -20.22 -32.15 5.37
CA GLY A 852 -19.60 -32.83 6.50
C GLY A 852 -20.47 -33.95 7.06
N MET A 853 -21.80 -33.78 7.05
CA MET A 853 -22.73 -34.84 7.47
C MET A 853 -22.69 -36.06 6.55
N VAL A 854 -22.60 -35.83 5.23
CA VAL A 854 -22.44 -36.95 4.28
C VAL A 854 -21.11 -37.67 4.50
N GLN A 855 -20.03 -36.94 4.82
CA GLN A 855 -18.75 -37.54 5.18
C GLN A 855 -18.83 -38.36 6.48
N ALA A 856 -19.49 -37.84 7.52
CA ALA A 856 -19.69 -38.56 8.77
C ALA A 856 -20.44 -39.87 8.55
N VAL A 857 -21.52 -39.85 7.75
CA VAL A 857 -22.26 -41.06 7.40
C VAL A 857 -21.38 -42.05 6.64
N ALA A 858 -20.52 -41.60 5.73
CA ALA A 858 -19.57 -42.48 5.02
C ALA A 858 -18.58 -43.15 5.99
N GLY A 859 -18.06 -42.38 6.96
CA GLY A 859 -17.15 -42.89 7.98
C GLY A 859 -17.82 -43.94 8.87
N PHE A 860 -19.03 -43.65 9.39
CA PHE A 860 -19.80 -44.60 10.19
C PHE A 860 -20.23 -45.84 9.39
N PHE A 861 -20.53 -45.70 8.10
CA PHE A 861 -20.79 -46.84 7.24
C PHE A 861 -19.58 -47.76 7.17
N THR A 862 -18.38 -47.21 6.92
CA THR A 862 -17.12 -47.97 6.88
C THR A 862 -16.81 -48.64 8.21
N TYR A 863 -16.99 -47.91 9.33
CA TYR A 863 -16.87 -48.44 10.69
C TYR A 863 -17.78 -49.66 10.94
N CYS A 864 -19.07 -49.54 10.59
CA CYS A 864 -20.04 -50.63 10.73
C CYS A 864 -19.70 -51.83 9.83
N VAL A 865 -19.25 -51.61 8.60
CA VAL A 865 -18.83 -52.67 7.67
C VAL A 865 -17.67 -53.48 8.26
N ILE A 866 -16.64 -52.80 8.78
CA ILE A 866 -15.46 -53.47 9.33
C ILE A 866 -15.81 -54.27 10.58
N LEU A 867 -16.59 -53.69 11.49
CA LEU A 867 -17.03 -54.41 12.68
C LEU A 867 -17.90 -55.63 12.32
N ALA A 868 -18.84 -55.47 11.38
CA ALA A 868 -19.70 -56.56 10.94
C ALA A 868 -18.91 -57.71 10.28
N GLU A 869 -17.94 -57.39 9.42
CA GLU A 869 -17.06 -58.38 8.79
C GLU A 869 -16.18 -59.14 9.80
N ASN A 870 -15.89 -58.52 10.95
CA ASN A 870 -15.11 -59.15 12.03
C ASN A 870 -15.99 -59.70 13.16
N GLY A 871 -17.30 -59.82 12.96
CA GLY A 871 -18.20 -60.52 13.89
C GLY A 871 -19.08 -59.64 14.78
N PHE A 872 -18.87 -58.33 14.79
CA PHE A 872 -19.65 -57.38 15.59
C PHE A 872 -20.72 -56.70 14.73
N MET A 873 -21.92 -57.29 14.67
CA MET A 873 -23.04 -56.73 13.90
C MET A 873 -23.48 -55.37 14.47
N PRO A 874 -23.94 -54.42 13.63
CA PRO A 874 -24.37 -53.10 14.08
C PRO A 874 -25.43 -53.12 15.20
N SER A 875 -26.26 -54.17 15.26
CA SER A 875 -27.30 -54.34 16.28
C SER A 875 -26.75 -54.52 17.70
N ILE A 876 -25.52 -55.04 17.86
CA ILE A 876 -24.92 -55.28 19.18
C ILE A 876 -23.94 -54.19 19.61
N LEU A 877 -23.69 -53.18 18.77
CA LEU A 877 -22.71 -52.12 19.06
C LEU A 877 -23.19 -51.14 20.13
N LEU A 878 -24.51 -50.93 20.24
CA LEU A 878 -25.10 -50.01 21.21
C LEU A 878 -24.85 -50.50 22.64
N GLY A 879 -24.21 -49.68 23.47
CA GLY A 879 -23.86 -50.08 24.84
C GLY A 879 -22.62 -50.96 24.95
N LEU A 880 -21.99 -51.37 23.84
CA LEU A 880 -20.86 -52.30 23.84
C LEU A 880 -19.60 -51.71 24.46
N ARG A 881 -19.45 -50.38 24.46
CA ARG A 881 -18.26 -49.65 24.91
C ARG A 881 -17.78 -50.08 26.29
N VAL A 882 -18.67 -50.21 27.27
CA VAL A 882 -18.28 -50.53 28.66
C VAL A 882 -17.51 -51.84 28.72
N ASN A 883 -18.01 -52.87 28.05
CA ASN A 883 -17.36 -54.18 27.97
C ASN A 883 -16.15 -54.16 27.02
N TRP A 884 -16.19 -53.31 25.99
CA TRP A 884 -15.12 -53.17 25.02
C TRP A 884 -13.86 -52.52 25.63
N GLU A 885 -14.03 -51.55 26.52
CA GLU A 885 -12.92 -50.80 27.14
C GLU A 885 -12.35 -51.47 28.39
N ASP A 886 -13.09 -52.42 28.99
CA ASP A 886 -12.64 -53.17 30.17
C ASP A 886 -11.38 -54.01 29.88
N LYS A 887 -10.23 -53.60 30.41
CA LYS A 887 -8.94 -54.29 30.20
C LYS A 887 -8.94 -55.73 30.74
N PHE A 888 -9.80 -56.06 31.71
CA PHE A 888 -9.81 -57.35 32.38
C PHE A 888 -10.71 -58.37 31.69
N LEU A 889 -11.70 -57.92 30.91
CA LEU A 889 -12.61 -58.79 30.15
C LEU A 889 -11.92 -59.31 28.88
N ASN A 890 -11.57 -60.59 28.85
CA ASN A 890 -10.83 -61.22 27.73
C ASN A 890 -11.65 -62.24 26.91
N ASP A 891 -12.93 -62.33 27.18
CA ASP A 891 -13.87 -63.30 26.64
C ASP A 891 -15.15 -62.62 26.11
N LEU A 892 -15.03 -61.39 25.60
CA LEU A 892 -16.16 -60.63 25.03
C LEU A 892 -16.74 -61.38 23.84
N GLU A 893 -18.03 -61.73 23.91
CA GLU A 893 -18.74 -62.47 22.88
C GLU A 893 -19.17 -61.55 21.72
N ASP A 894 -18.94 -61.98 20.48
CA ASP A 894 -19.42 -61.31 19.27
C ASP A 894 -20.80 -61.83 18.79
N SER A 895 -21.30 -61.35 17.65
CA SER A 895 -22.61 -61.78 17.12
C SER A 895 -22.65 -63.23 16.62
N TYR A 896 -21.49 -63.85 16.44
CA TYR A 896 -21.34 -65.24 16.00
C TYR A 896 -20.98 -66.19 17.16
N GLY A 897 -20.92 -65.70 18.39
CA GLY A 897 -20.57 -66.47 19.58
C GLY A 897 -19.07 -66.70 19.77
N GLN A 898 -18.20 -65.93 19.09
CA GLN A 898 -16.75 -66.01 19.29
C GLN A 898 -16.32 -65.11 20.45
N GLN A 899 -15.27 -65.51 21.17
CA GLN A 899 -14.73 -64.77 22.29
C GLN A 899 -13.48 -63.97 21.90
N TRP A 900 -13.47 -62.68 22.28
CA TRP A 900 -12.43 -61.72 21.92
C TRP A 900 -11.68 -61.20 23.15
N THR A 901 -10.36 -61.40 23.15
CA THR A 901 -9.41 -60.79 24.10
C THR A 901 -9.32 -59.28 23.92
N TYR A 902 -8.93 -58.53 24.96
CA TYR A 902 -8.77 -57.07 24.91
C TYR A 902 -7.90 -56.59 23.75
N GLU A 903 -6.72 -57.20 23.57
CA GLU A 903 -5.78 -56.79 22.50
C GLU A 903 -6.38 -56.98 21.11
N LYS A 904 -6.98 -58.14 20.83
CA LYS A 904 -7.58 -58.43 19.52
C LYS A 904 -8.72 -57.46 19.16
N ARG A 905 -9.57 -57.10 20.12
CA ARG A 905 -10.63 -56.12 19.87
C ARG A 905 -10.07 -54.71 19.71
N LYS A 906 -9.01 -54.33 20.45
CA LYS A 906 -8.32 -53.05 20.24
C LYS A 906 -7.62 -52.96 18.89
N ILE A 907 -7.04 -54.04 18.37
CA ILE A 907 -6.51 -54.08 17.00
C ILE A 907 -7.61 -53.77 15.98
N ILE A 908 -8.81 -54.35 16.14
CA ILE A 908 -9.95 -54.06 15.26
C ILE A 908 -10.39 -52.60 15.42
N GLU A 909 -10.46 -52.08 16.65
CA GLU A 909 -10.80 -50.67 16.90
C GLU A 909 -9.83 -49.72 16.18
N TYR A 910 -8.52 -49.94 16.29
CA TYR A 910 -7.51 -49.13 15.60
C TYR A 910 -7.54 -49.33 14.07
N THR A 911 -7.91 -50.52 13.61
CA THR A 911 -8.20 -50.75 12.19
C THR A 911 -9.41 -49.95 11.72
N CYS A 912 -10.44 -49.81 12.57
CA CYS A 912 -11.58 -48.95 12.29
C CYS A 912 -11.18 -47.47 12.26
N HIS A 913 -10.31 -47.01 13.18
CA HIS A 913 -9.77 -45.64 13.14
C HIS A 913 -9.06 -45.36 11.83
N THR A 914 -8.22 -46.29 11.39
CA THR A 914 -7.48 -46.17 10.12
C THR A 914 -8.41 -46.16 8.92
N ALA A 915 -9.44 -47.00 8.91
CA ALA A 915 -10.41 -47.04 7.83
C ALA A 915 -11.29 -45.79 7.78
N PHE A 916 -11.74 -45.30 8.94
CA PHE A 916 -12.48 -44.05 9.05
C PHE A 916 -11.64 -42.87 8.55
N PHE A 917 -10.36 -42.82 8.94
CA PHE A 917 -9.37 -41.88 8.39
C PHE A 917 -9.29 -41.95 6.86
N THR A 918 -9.11 -43.13 6.27
CA THR A 918 -9.06 -43.26 4.79
C THR A 918 -10.39 -42.91 4.11
N CYS A 919 -11.52 -43.11 4.79
CA CYS A 919 -12.84 -42.72 4.31
C CYS A 919 -12.96 -41.19 4.22
N ILE A 920 -12.43 -40.47 5.22
CA ILE A 920 -12.39 -39.00 5.19
C ILE A 920 -11.57 -38.53 3.99
N VAL A 921 -10.34 -39.05 3.82
CA VAL A 921 -9.48 -38.73 2.66
C VAL A 921 -10.19 -38.92 1.32
N GLN A 922 -10.89 -40.05 1.13
CA GLN A 922 -11.61 -40.30 -0.12
C GLN A 922 -12.80 -39.37 -0.33
N ALA A 923 -13.53 -39.07 0.73
CA ALA A 923 -14.62 -38.12 0.66
C ALA A 923 -14.08 -36.69 0.40
N GLN A 924 -12.91 -36.36 0.96
CA GLN A 924 -12.20 -35.10 0.74
C GLN A 924 -11.77 -34.91 -0.71
N TRP A 925 -11.53 -35.97 -1.49
CA TRP A 925 -11.33 -35.83 -2.95
C TRP A 925 -12.53 -35.13 -3.60
N ALA A 926 -13.76 -35.57 -3.27
CA ALA A 926 -14.96 -34.94 -3.79
C ALA A 926 -15.12 -33.52 -3.24
N VAL A 927 -14.86 -33.31 -1.94
CA VAL A 927 -14.91 -31.97 -1.31
C VAL A 927 -13.95 -30.99 -1.97
N LEU A 928 -12.69 -31.37 -2.21
CA LEU A 928 -11.70 -30.55 -2.89
C LEU A 928 -12.18 -30.12 -4.28
N ILE A 929 -12.75 -31.08 -5.02
CA ILE A 929 -13.28 -30.87 -6.36
C ILE A 929 -14.50 -29.93 -6.35
N ILE A 930 -15.38 -30.02 -5.35
CA ILE A 930 -16.53 -29.12 -5.25
C ILE A 930 -16.14 -27.74 -4.73
N CYS A 931 -15.27 -27.65 -3.72
CA CYS A 931 -14.77 -26.39 -3.15
C CYS A 931 -13.94 -25.58 -4.16
N LYS A 932 -13.40 -26.23 -5.20
CA LYS A 932 -12.75 -25.56 -6.33
C LYS A 932 -13.59 -24.43 -6.95
N THR A 933 -14.91 -24.60 -7.04
CA THR A 933 -15.82 -23.60 -7.62
C THR A 933 -17.04 -23.36 -6.75
N ARG A 934 -17.33 -22.09 -6.44
CA ARG A 934 -18.48 -21.70 -5.61
C ARG A 934 -19.77 -21.57 -6.42
N LYS A 935 -19.66 -21.11 -7.68
CA LYS A 935 -20.82 -20.87 -8.58
C LYS A 935 -20.70 -21.62 -9.90
N ASN A 936 -19.52 -21.68 -10.49
CA ASN A 936 -19.31 -22.34 -11.78
C ASN A 936 -19.44 -23.87 -11.68
N SER A 937 -19.74 -24.50 -12.82
CA SER A 937 -19.63 -25.96 -12.97
C SER A 937 -18.17 -26.35 -13.11
N ILE A 938 -17.81 -27.52 -12.60
CA ILE A 938 -16.49 -28.09 -12.88
C ILE A 938 -16.24 -28.32 -14.37
N ILE A 939 -17.27 -28.62 -15.16
CA ILE A 939 -17.15 -28.83 -16.61
C ILE A 939 -16.73 -27.53 -17.30
N LYS A 940 -17.22 -26.39 -16.80
CA LYS A 940 -16.89 -25.06 -17.33
C LYS A 940 -15.51 -24.59 -16.87
N GLN A 941 -15.16 -24.79 -15.60
CA GLN A 941 -13.89 -24.34 -15.04
C GLN A 941 -12.70 -25.25 -15.44
N GLY A 942 -12.94 -26.57 -15.48
CA GLY A 942 -11.97 -27.61 -15.78
C GLY A 942 -10.95 -27.91 -14.67
N MET A 943 -10.31 -29.07 -14.73
CA MET A 943 -9.26 -29.52 -13.79
C MET A 943 -7.85 -29.08 -14.20
N LYS A 944 -7.68 -27.78 -14.47
CA LYS A 944 -6.41 -27.20 -14.93
C LYS A 944 -5.39 -26.90 -13.82
N ASN A 945 -5.84 -26.87 -12.56
CA ASN A 945 -4.96 -26.58 -11.42
C ASN A 945 -4.07 -27.80 -11.13
N ARG A 946 -2.81 -27.71 -11.55
CA ARG A 946 -1.83 -28.81 -11.41
C ARG A 946 -1.47 -29.08 -9.96
N ILE A 947 -1.45 -28.04 -9.11
CA ILE A 947 -1.12 -28.19 -7.69
C ILE A 947 -2.25 -28.94 -6.97
N LEU A 948 -3.52 -28.66 -7.34
CA LEU A 948 -4.67 -29.38 -6.80
C LEU A 948 -4.67 -30.86 -7.21
N ASN A 949 -4.41 -31.15 -8.49
CA ASN A 949 -4.32 -32.53 -8.96
C ASN A 949 -3.16 -33.30 -8.29
N PHE A 950 -2.03 -32.61 -8.05
CA PHE A 950 -0.93 -33.17 -7.28
C PHE A 950 -1.32 -33.41 -5.81
N GLY A 951 -2.08 -32.48 -5.21
CA GLY A 951 -2.61 -32.61 -3.85
C GLY A 951 -3.41 -33.90 -3.66
N ILE A 952 -4.36 -34.21 -4.56
CA ILE A 952 -5.14 -35.46 -4.48
C ILE A 952 -4.23 -36.70 -4.49
N PHE A 953 -3.21 -36.71 -5.36
CA PHE A 953 -2.27 -37.83 -5.45
C PHE A 953 -1.39 -37.96 -4.20
N GLU A 954 -0.87 -36.84 -3.71
CA GLU A 954 -0.01 -36.79 -2.52
C GLU A 954 -0.78 -37.18 -1.26
N GLU A 955 -1.99 -36.65 -1.08
CA GLU A 955 -2.93 -36.97 -0.01
C GLU A 955 -3.22 -38.49 0.03
N THR A 956 -3.56 -39.08 -1.12
CA THR A 956 -3.82 -40.51 -1.24
C THR A 956 -2.59 -41.36 -0.94
N SER A 957 -1.43 -40.93 -1.44
CA SER A 957 -0.15 -41.62 -1.24
C SER A 957 0.28 -41.58 0.21
N LEU A 958 0.07 -40.44 0.90
CA LEU A 958 0.34 -40.28 2.31
C LEU A 958 -0.59 -41.16 3.15
N ALA A 959 -1.89 -41.18 2.87
CA ALA A 959 -2.84 -42.05 3.55
C ALA A 959 -2.48 -43.54 3.39
N ALA A 960 -2.09 -43.95 2.19
CA ALA A 960 -1.62 -45.31 1.94
C ALA A 960 -0.31 -45.61 2.69
N PHE A 961 0.64 -44.67 2.71
CA PHE A 961 1.88 -44.81 3.47
C PHE A 961 1.60 -44.97 4.98
N LEU A 962 0.73 -44.15 5.55
CA LEU A 962 0.40 -44.21 6.97
C LEU A 962 -0.32 -45.52 7.36
N SER A 963 -1.12 -46.11 6.46
CA SER A 963 -1.79 -47.40 6.72
C SER A 963 -0.88 -48.62 6.51
N TYR A 964 0.01 -48.60 5.51
CA TYR A 964 0.75 -49.79 5.08
C TYR A 964 2.24 -49.80 5.46
N CYS A 965 2.81 -48.69 5.94
CA CYS A 965 4.21 -48.66 6.34
C CYS A 965 4.44 -49.47 7.63
N PRO A 966 5.40 -50.40 7.66
CA PRO A 966 5.73 -51.15 8.86
C PRO A 966 6.12 -50.23 10.03
N GLY A 967 5.53 -50.44 11.21
CA GLY A 967 5.79 -49.67 12.43
C GLY A 967 4.79 -48.55 12.71
N MET A 968 3.90 -48.22 11.75
CA MET A 968 2.83 -47.22 11.95
C MET A 968 1.73 -47.70 12.90
N ASP A 969 1.54 -49.01 13.01
CA ASP A 969 0.68 -49.70 13.96
C ASP A 969 1.11 -49.49 15.42
N VAL A 970 2.40 -49.25 15.65
CA VAL A 970 2.95 -48.91 16.97
C VAL A 970 3.03 -47.40 17.17
N ALA A 971 3.53 -46.67 16.17
CA ALA A 971 3.80 -45.23 16.30
C ALA A 971 2.52 -44.39 16.32
N LEU A 972 1.59 -44.64 15.40
CA LEU A 972 0.34 -43.88 15.25
C LEU A 972 -0.93 -44.72 15.46
N ARG A 973 -0.77 -46.02 15.79
CA ARG A 973 -1.87 -46.98 15.88
C ARG A 973 -2.66 -47.10 14.57
N MET A 974 -1.97 -46.98 13.43
CA MET A 974 -2.58 -47.17 12.12
C MET A 974 -2.29 -48.57 11.58
N TYR A 975 -3.35 -49.31 11.26
CA TYR A 975 -3.28 -50.72 10.84
C TYR A 975 -3.52 -50.87 9.33
N PRO A 976 -2.93 -51.90 8.70
CA PRO A 976 -3.09 -52.12 7.27
C PRO A 976 -4.53 -52.50 6.92
N LEU A 977 -5.11 -51.79 5.95
CA LEU A 977 -6.49 -52.01 5.52
C LEU A 977 -6.58 -53.08 4.41
N LYS A 978 -7.69 -53.82 4.40
CA LYS A 978 -8.04 -54.68 3.25
C LYS A 978 -8.42 -53.79 2.06
N LEU A 979 -8.12 -54.26 0.84
CA LEU A 979 -8.32 -53.47 -0.37
C LEU A 979 -9.78 -53.02 -0.57
N TRP A 980 -10.77 -53.84 -0.19
CA TRP A 980 -12.17 -53.47 -0.37
C TRP A 980 -12.68 -52.40 0.60
N TRP A 981 -12.03 -52.24 1.76
CA TRP A 981 -12.38 -51.18 2.71
C TRP A 981 -12.06 -49.79 2.15
N TRP A 982 -11.10 -49.69 1.22
CA TRP A 982 -10.85 -48.46 0.45
C TRP A 982 -11.97 -48.11 -0.52
N PHE A 983 -12.97 -48.97 -0.76
CA PHE A 983 -14.06 -48.64 -1.68
C PHE A 983 -15.37 -48.28 -0.97
N CYS A 984 -15.41 -48.39 0.37
CA CYS A 984 -16.61 -48.12 1.17
C CYS A 984 -17.08 -46.65 1.06
N ALA A 985 -16.16 -45.69 0.94
CA ALA A 985 -16.50 -44.27 0.91
C ALA A 985 -16.83 -43.73 -0.49
N LEU A 986 -16.44 -44.42 -1.56
CA LEU A 986 -16.60 -43.94 -2.94
C LEU A 986 -18.05 -43.58 -3.33
N PRO A 987 -19.10 -44.35 -2.95
CA PRO A 987 -20.48 -43.97 -3.24
C PRO A 987 -20.85 -42.62 -2.62
N TYR A 988 -20.36 -42.33 -1.41
CA TYR A 988 -20.63 -41.07 -0.71
C TYR A 988 -19.86 -39.91 -1.33
N ALA A 989 -18.60 -40.13 -1.75
CA ALA A 989 -17.84 -39.14 -2.53
C ALA A 989 -18.57 -38.76 -3.83
N LEU A 990 -19.17 -39.73 -4.53
CA LEU A 990 -19.98 -39.47 -5.72
C LEU A 990 -21.26 -38.68 -5.38
N ILE A 991 -21.93 -38.99 -4.26
CA ILE A 991 -23.11 -38.25 -3.79
C ILE A 991 -22.73 -36.79 -3.50
N ILE A 992 -21.63 -36.53 -2.78
CA ILE A 992 -21.13 -35.19 -2.49
C ILE A 992 -20.91 -34.40 -3.78
N PHE A 993 -20.23 -35.01 -4.76
CA PHE A 993 -19.94 -34.39 -6.04
C PHE A 993 -21.22 -34.04 -6.83
N VAL A 994 -22.14 -35.00 -6.96
CA VAL A 994 -23.41 -34.80 -7.70
C VAL A 994 -24.30 -33.78 -7.01
N TYR A 995 -24.38 -33.84 -5.68
CA TYR A 995 -25.17 -32.92 -4.86
C TYR A 995 -24.74 -31.46 -5.08
N ASP A 996 -23.44 -31.16 -4.92
CA ASP A 996 -22.98 -29.78 -5.08
C ASP A 996 -23.03 -29.32 -6.54
N GLU A 997 -22.82 -30.20 -7.51
CA GLU A 997 -22.96 -29.85 -8.92
C GLU A 997 -24.41 -29.49 -9.28
N ILE A 998 -25.41 -30.22 -8.75
CA ILE A 998 -26.83 -29.89 -8.89
C ILE A 998 -27.13 -28.57 -8.19
N ARG A 999 -26.64 -28.36 -6.96
CA ARG A 999 -26.81 -27.12 -6.20
C ARG A 999 -26.29 -25.92 -6.99
N ARG A 1000 -25.06 -25.99 -7.53
CA ARG A 1000 -24.47 -24.94 -8.37
C ARG A 1000 -25.21 -24.77 -9.70
N TYR A 1001 -25.77 -25.84 -10.27
CA TYR A 1001 -26.65 -25.72 -11.43
C TYR A 1001 -27.92 -24.91 -11.10
N LEU A 1002 -28.55 -25.16 -9.95
CA LEU A 1002 -29.70 -24.37 -9.48
C LEU A 1002 -29.33 -22.91 -9.23
N LEU A 1003 -28.17 -22.63 -8.60
CA LEU A 1003 -27.65 -21.26 -8.41
C LEU A 1003 -27.55 -20.48 -9.73
N ARG A 1004 -27.06 -21.14 -10.79
CA ARG A 1004 -26.91 -20.51 -12.11
C ARG A 1004 -28.24 -20.35 -12.83
N ARG A 1005 -29.20 -21.25 -12.60
CA ARG A 1005 -30.50 -21.26 -13.27
C ARG A 1005 -31.48 -20.27 -12.65
N SER A 1006 -31.44 -20.05 -11.33
CA SER A 1006 -32.30 -19.11 -10.62
C SER A 1006 -31.49 -18.16 -9.73
N PRO A 1007 -30.84 -17.11 -10.32
CA PRO A 1007 -30.17 -16.08 -9.56
C PRO A 1007 -31.15 -15.33 -8.65
N GLY A 1008 -30.77 -15.10 -7.39
CA GLY A 1008 -31.62 -14.50 -6.35
C GLY A 1008 -32.66 -15.45 -5.75
N GLY A 1009 -32.60 -16.75 -6.09
CA GLY A 1009 -33.47 -17.76 -5.46
C GLY A 1009 -32.95 -18.24 -4.11
N TRP A 1010 -33.77 -19.03 -3.42
CA TRP A 1010 -33.48 -19.61 -2.09
C TRP A 1010 -32.12 -20.31 -1.99
N VAL A 1011 -31.71 -21.04 -3.03
CA VAL A 1011 -30.41 -21.74 -3.04
C VAL A 1011 -29.23 -20.75 -2.96
N GLU A 1012 -29.34 -19.56 -3.57
CA GLU A 1012 -28.28 -18.54 -3.50
C GLU A 1012 -28.26 -17.85 -2.14
N GLU A 1013 -29.42 -17.58 -1.56
CA GLU A 1013 -29.54 -16.95 -0.24
C GLU A 1013 -29.07 -17.85 0.91
N GLU A 1014 -29.22 -19.17 0.78
CA GLU A 1014 -28.88 -20.11 1.86
C GLU A 1014 -27.51 -20.79 1.68
N THR A 1015 -27.06 -21.01 0.44
CA THR A 1015 -25.91 -21.90 0.18
C THR A 1015 -24.74 -21.25 -0.58
N TYR A 1016 -24.90 -20.04 -1.11
CA TYR A 1016 -23.81 -19.35 -1.80
C TYR A 1016 -22.98 -18.56 -0.77
N TYR A 1017 -21.98 -19.24 -0.23
CA TYR A 1017 -21.01 -18.72 0.73
C TYR A 1017 -19.95 -17.86 0.07
#